data_AF-A0A812Y1N5-F1
#
_entry.id   AF-A0A812Y1N5-F1
#
_cell.length_a   1.000
_cell.length_b   1.000
_cell.length_c   1.000
_cell.angle_alpha   90.00
_cell.angle_beta   90.00
_cell.angle_gamma   90.00
#
_symmetry.space_group_name_H-M   'P 1'
#
loop_
_entity.id
_entity.type
_entity.pdbx_description
1 polymer ?
#
loop_
_entity_poly.entity_id
_entity_poly.type
_entity_poly.pdbx_seq_one_letter_code
_entity_poly.pdbx_strand_id
1 'polypeptide(L)'
;MLTRIRNATRNRAKSVVCLNNKVCRGVAEVLKTEGYINGYEVVEDKKQGTIHIDLKYGPRGEVLIHELKRMSKPGCRVYKPMDKIPAPMQGLGISIVSTSHGVLSDRACRKEGVGGELLCVVPSGVKVNIAGRTISVEGPKGSLSFEHRPEVQVAFDEDSKMVTVNVDEKLLAADRANRAYWGTTRSIIDNMMVGVTQGYEKKLQIVGVGWTGTVNGNKLALKVGYANTIEMPIPEGVTVVAEKQLVTVTGADKQAVGHFAASVRAKKKPEPYNGKGIKYLDEVEAMNKNKAKQVRRLKRKIGIRKRVVGTPERPRLAIYRSLNHMYAQVIDDMAGKTIVSASTRDKGVKVDKSTGNADAAKAVGSVLAERAKEAGIEAVVFDRGGFKYHGRVKAFADGGRRFSFGALVVCGDRNGKIGYGYAKSPEVPTAIEKAEKHARLNMISFPMTGSTLPHETVGRACASRVILVPASPGTGVVAGGTVRAVLEMAGITDCLTKSTGSNSKINTVRAIFDGLSQLRTREQIAELRGVEIETSDIEERVKRGARFMPAQSEGEKMAAPVNTIGQDRVTAMAGKYKQRKRIGRGVGSGNGKTSGRGHKGAGARRGYSKLYQFEGGQMPFFRRMPKFGFTNANFKIKFWIVNLSAILEHEDFKSGGTVDQKSLIKAGLVRDESRDLKILGNLPDGMDSLSVKLDVNANRVTASARKLIEDAGGKVNELGTRRDRIRGIDRNSGDNTPKNLTKKLKKQEWHRKRDEAFARGEVLKKK
;
A
#
# COMPACT_ATOMS: atom_id res chain seq x y z
N MET A 1 -7.39 14.71 -27.39
CA MET A 1 -6.50 13.89 -28.22
C MET A 1 -6.09 12.57 -27.56
N LEU A 2 -5.20 12.55 -26.55
CA LEU A 2 -4.64 11.32 -25.96
C LEU A 2 -5.66 10.23 -25.54
N THR A 3 -6.77 10.63 -24.93
CA THR A 3 -7.84 9.69 -24.54
C THR A 3 -8.55 9.08 -25.75
N ARG A 4 -8.73 9.86 -26.83
CA ARG A 4 -9.35 9.38 -28.08
C ARG A 4 -8.44 8.38 -28.78
N ILE A 5 -7.15 8.68 -28.90
CA ILE A 5 -6.13 7.77 -29.43
C ILE A 5 -6.14 6.45 -28.64
N ARG A 6 -6.10 6.51 -27.31
CA ARG A 6 -6.12 5.30 -26.46
C ARG A 6 -7.39 4.46 -26.63
N ASN A 7 -8.54 5.10 -26.81
CA ASN A 7 -9.79 4.37 -27.02
C ASN A 7 -9.84 3.75 -28.42
N ALA A 8 -9.33 4.45 -29.43
CA ALA A 8 -9.22 3.97 -30.79
C ALA A 8 -8.27 2.78 -30.94
N THR A 9 -7.10 2.82 -30.28
CA THR A 9 -6.15 1.68 -30.29
C THR A 9 -6.73 0.45 -29.60
N ARG A 10 -7.53 0.63 -28.53
CA ARG A 10 -8.28 -0.47 -27.90
C ARG A 10 -9.36 -1.06 -28.81
N ASN A 11 -9.99 -0.22 -29.62
CA ASN A 11 -11.01 -0.63 -30.58
C ASN A 11 -10.42 -1.03 -31.94
N ARG A 12 -9.09 -1.00 -32.11
CA ARG A 12 -8.36 -1.27 -33.36
C ARG A 12 -8.84 -0.42 -34.56
N ALA A 13 -9.24 0.82 -34.30
CA ALA A 13 -9.65 1.75 -35.35
C ALA A 13 -8.44 2.24 -36.15
N LYS A 14 -8.59 2.42 -37.47
CA LYS A 14 -7.51 2.86 -38.36
C LYS A 14 -7.16 4.34 -38.19
N SER A 15 -8.16 5.20 -37.93
CA SER A 15 -7.97 6.65 -37.80
C SER A 15 -8.74 7.24 -36.60
N VAL A 16 -8.32 8.44 -36.17
CA VAL A 16 -8.90 9.17 -35.03
C VAL A 16 -9.02 10.65 -35.31
N VAL A 17 -10.21 11.21 -35.09
CA VAL A 17 -10.46 12.65 -35.21
C VAL A 17 -10.31 13.35 -33.85
N CYS A 18 -9.51 14.42 -33.82
CA CYS A 18 -9.21 15.24 -32.66
C CYS A 18 -9.45 16.72 -32.92
N LEU A 19 -9.68 17.49 -31.85
CA LEU A 19 -9.73 18.96 -31.91
C LEU A 19 -8.33 19.50 -32.23
N ASN A 20 -8.27 20.53 -33.06
CA ASN A 20 -7.03 21.17 -33.44
C ASN A 20 -6.61 22.24 -32.40
N ASN A 21 -5.42 22.08 -31.82
CA ASN A 21 -4.78 23.08 -30.97
C ASN A 21 -3.26 22.93 -31.03
N LYS A 22 -2.48 23.97 -30.67
CA LYS A 22 -1.01 23.97 -30.77
C LYS A 22 -0.36 22.76 -30.06
N VAL A 23 -0.87 22.39 -28.88
CA VAL A 23 -0.38 21.24 -28.11
C VAL A 23 -0.69 19.91 -28.81
N CYS A 24 -1.87 19.78 -29.42
CA CYS A 24 -2.28 18.57 -30.13
C CYS A 24 -1.54 18.42 -31.46
N ARG A 25 -1.22 19.52 -32.16
CA ARG A 25 -0.31 19.50 -33.32
C ARG A 25 1.07 19.02 -32.90
N GLY A 26 1.66 19.61 -31.87
CA GLY A 26 2.97 19.20 -31.36
C GLY A 26 2.99 17.74 -30.85
N VAL A 27 1.93 17.27 -30.19
CA VAL A 27 1.81 15.84 -29.82
C VAL A 27 1.70 14.95 -31.06
N ALA A 28 0.99 15.35 -32.11
CA ALA A 28 0.85 14.56 -33.34
C ALA A 28 2.18 14.48 -34.09
N GLU A 29 2.89 15.60 -34.17
CA GLU A 29 4.21 15.70 -34.77
C GLU A 29 5.23 14.81 -34.06
N VAL A 30 5.32 14.88 -32.74
CA VAL A 30 6.20 14.00 -31.94
C VAL A 30 5.85 12.51 -32.12
N LEU A 31 4.56 12.18 -32.25
CA LEU A 31 4.14 10.80 -32.51
C LEU A 31 4.53 10.32 -33.92
N LYS A 32 4.55 11.22 -34.91
CA LYS A 32 4.95 10.93 -36.29
C LYS A 32 6.47 10.75 -36.38
N THR A 33 7.25 11.67 -35.82
CA THR A 33 8.72 11.62 -35.85
C THR A 33 9.26 10.37 -35.17
N GLU A 34 8.61 9.92 -34.10
CA GLU A 34 8.99 8.71 -33.35
C GLU A 34 8.35 7.42 -33.91
N GLY A 35 7.63 7.50 -35.04
CA GLY A 35 7.12 6.34 -35.79
C GLY A 35 5.92 5.61 -35.16
N TYR A 36 5.14 6.26 -34.29
CA TYR A 36 3.95 5.65 -33.66
C TYR A 36 2.67 5.80 -34.48
N ILE A 37 2.63 6.76 -35.40
CA ILE A 37 1.52 7.01 -36.32
C ILE A 37 2.05 7.08 -37.75
N ASN A 38 1.22 6.76 -38.74
CA ASN A 38 1.62 6.88 -40.15
C ASN A 38 1.67 8.35 -40.58
N GLY A 39 0.71 9.15 -40.11
CA GLY A 39 0.59 10.55 -40.44
C GLY A 39 -0.56 11.21 -39.70
N TYR A 40 -0.66 12.53 -39.87
CA TYR A 40 -1.82 13.29 -39.45
C TYR A 40 -2.11 14.39 -40.47
N GLU A 41 -3.39 14.67 -40.67
CA GLU A 41 -3.90 15.72 -41.56
C GLU A 41 -4.67 16.75 -40.75
N VAL A 42 -4.48 18.03 -41.08
CA VAL A 42 -5.20 19.13 -40.45
C VAL A 42 -6.30 19.58 -41.41
N VAL A 43 -7.55 19.37 -41.00
CA VAL A 43 -8.73 19.80 -41.76
C VAL A 43 -9.21 21.11 -41.16
N GLU A 44 -9.14 22.19 -41.95
CA GLU A 44 -9.59 23.52 -41.54
C GLU A 44 -11.07 23.71 -41.85
N ASP A 45 -11.91 23.55 -40.82
CA ASP A 45 -13.29 24.06 -40.85
C ASP A 45 -13.29 25.55 -40.47
N LYS A 46 -14.30 26.32 -40.89
CA LYS A 46 -14.55 27.75 -40.53
C LYS A 46 -14.62 28.07 -39.02
N LYS A 47 -14.26 27.14 -38.13
CA LYS A 47 -14.15 27.23 -36.66
C LYS A 47 -12.72 26.86 -36.21
N GLN A 48 -12.56 26.08 -35.14
CA GLN A 48 -11.23 25.72 -34.57
C GLN A 48 -10.45 24.66 -35.39
N GLY A 49 -11.01 24.06 -36.44
CA GLY A 49 -10.40 22.98 -37.24
C GLY A 49 -10.28 21.63 -36.49
N THR A 50 -10.04 20.55 -37.23
CA THR A 50 -9.85 19.19 -36.69
C THR A 50 -8.55 18.55 -37.19
N ILE A 51 -8.04 17.58 -36.44
CA ILE A 51 -6.84 16.80 -36.80
C ILE A 51 -7.27 15.34 -36.96
N HIS A 52 -7.05 14.79 -38.15
CA HIS A 52 -7.22 13.39 -38.47
C HIS A 52 -5.88 12.69 -38.28
N ILE A 53 -5.83 11.63 -37.48
CA ILE A 53 -4.60 10.91 -37.13
C ILE A 53 -4.73 9.46 -37.57
N ASP A 54 -3.77 8.99 -38.37
CA ASP A 54 -3.73 7.61 -38.86
C ASP A 54 -2.83 6.74 -37.99
N LEU A 55 -3.42 5.72 -37.37
CA LEU A 55 -2.74 4.86 -36.41
C LEU A 55 -1.98 3.74 -37.13
N LYS A 56 -0.72 3.52 -36.72
CA LYS A 56 0.13 2.44 -37.25
C LYS A 56 -0.14 1.13 -36.49
N TYR A 57 -0.28 0.03 -37.24
CA TYR A 57 -0.41 -1.33 -36.72
C TYR A 57 0.60 -2.24 -37.41
N GLY A 58 1.09 -3.27 -36.71
CA GLY A 58 2.00 -4.26 -37.28
C GLY A 58 1.29 -5.19 -38.30
N PRO A 59 2.05 -5.97 -39.09
CA PRO A 59 1.51 -6.82 -40.16
C PRO A 59 0.52 -7.89 -39.68
N ARG A 60 0.63 -8.32 -38.41
CA ARG A 60 -0.30 -9.25 -37.75
C ARG A 60 -1.43 -8.56 -36.96
N GLY A 61 -1.63 -7.26 -37.17
CA GLY A 61 -2.59 -6.44 -36.41
C GLY A 61 -2.10 -6.09 -34.99
N GLU A 62 -0.79 -6.13 -34.76
CA GLU A 62 -0.21 -5.77 -33.47
C GLU A 62 -0.33 -4.27 -33.19
N VAL A 63 -0.68 -3.93 -31.96
CA VAL A 63 -0.82 -2.54 -31.53
C VAL A 63 0.54 -2.00 -31.10
N LEU A 64 1.00 -0.89 -31.71
CA LEU A 64 2.23 -0.20 -31.27
C LEU A 64 2.06 0.53 -29.94
N ILE A 65 0.90 1.18 -29.74
CA ILE A 65 0.59 1.99 -28.55
C ILE A 65 -0.19 1.14 -27.52
N HIS A 66 0.52 0.53 -26.58
CA HIS A 66 -0.06 -0.32 -25.52
C HIS A 66 -0.71 0.48 -24.39
N GLU A 67 0.00 1.46 -23.84
CA GLU A 67 -0.48 2.29 -22.74
C GLU A 67 -0.20 3.76 -23.01
N LEU A 68 -1.25 4.57 -23.01
CA LEU A 68 -1.16 6.01 -23.12
C LEU A 68 -1.67 6.64 -21.83
N LYS A 69 -0.75 7.17 -21.02
CA LYS A 69 -1.03 7.74 -19.71
C LYS A 69 -0.77 9.24 -19.68
N ARG A 70 -1.83 10.03 -19.48
CA ARG A 70 -1.72 11.46 -19.22
C ARG A 70 -1.21 11.70 -17.79
N MET A 71 0.01 12.25 -17.67
CA MET A 71 0.65 12.51 -16.38
C MET A 71 0.28 13.87 -15.78
N SER A 72 0.25 14.93 -16.60
CA SER A 72 -0.24 16.26 -16.18
C SER A 72 -1.74 16.41 -16.47
N LYS A 73 -2.53 16.69 -15.42
CA LYS A 73 -3.98 16.97 -15.54
C LYS A 73 -4.22 18.48 -15.38
N PRO A 74 -5.28 19.07 -15.98
CA PRO A 74 -5.54 20.50 -15.85
C PRO A 74 -5.58 20.99 -14.40
N GLY A 75 -6.14 20.18 -13.48
CA GLY A 75 -6.19 20.47 -12.04
C GLY A 75 -5.02 19.93 -11.19
N CYS A 76 -4.01 19.31 -11.80
CA CYS A 76 -2.78 18.87 -11.12
C CYS A 76 -1.67 18.81 -12.17
N ARG A 77 -1.07 19.98 -12.41
CA ARG A 77 0.05 20.18 -13.33
C ARG A 77 1.32 19.62 -12.70
N VAL A 78 2.12 18.87 -13.47
CA VAL A 78 3.28 18.14 -12.96
C VAL A 78 4.49 18.50 -13.80
N TYR A 79 5.26 19.47 -13.30
CA TYR A 79 6.56 19.82 -13.88
C TYR A 79 7.61 18.84 -13.40
N LYS A 80 8.53 18.49 -14.29
CA LYS A 80 9.68 17.66 -13.97
C LYS A 80 10.94 18.26 -14.59
N PRO A 81 12.02 18.44 -13.83
CA PRO A 81 13.32 18.76 -14.41
C PRO A 81 13.82 17.58 -15.27
N MET A 82 14.76 17.85 -16.18
CA MET A 82 15.33 16.89 -17.13
C MET A 82 15.69 15.54 -16.47
N ASP A 83 16.43 15.56 -15.35
CA ASP A 83 16.87 14.36 -14.63
C ASP A 83 15.73 13.51 -14.05
N LYS A 84 14.52 14.06 -13.97
CA LYS A 84 13.35 13.40 -13.39
C LYS A 84 12.26 13.12 -14.44
N ILE A 85 12.52 13.37 -15.72
CA ILE A 85 11.62 12.94 -16.81
C ILE A 85 11.64 11.41 -16.85
N PRO A 86 10.46 10.76 -16.72
CA PRO A 86 10.42 9.30 -16.68
C PRO A 86 10.76 8.74 -18.06
N ALA A 87 11.64 7.75 -18.13
CA ALA A 87 11.86 6.93 -19.32
C ALA A 87 10.86 5.75 -19.34
N PRO A 88 9.75 5.82 -20.09
CA PRO A 88 8.76 4.75 -20.10
C PRO A 88 9.37 3.50 -20.74
N MET A 89 9.13 2.32 -20.15
CA MET A 89 9.78 1.07 -20.56
C MET A 89 11.32 1.17 -20.62
N GLN A 90 11.93 1.98 -19.74
CA GLN A 90 13.40 2.09 -19.61
C GLN A 90 14.10 2.45 -20.94
N GLY A 91 13.55 3.44 -21.66
CA GLY A 91 14.13 4.00 -22.89
C GLY A 91 13.53 3.48 -24.19
N LEU A 92 12.74 2.40 -24.13
CA LEU A 92 12.02 1.85 -25.29
C LEU A 92 10.72 2.61 -25.62
N GLY A 93 10.16 3.38 -24.68
CA GLY A 93 9.00 4.26 -24.89
C GLY A 93 9.37 5.75 -24.90
N ILE A 94 8.41 6.60 -25.25
CA ILE A 94 8.59 8.07 -25.25
C ILE A 94 7.78 8.73 -24.14
N SER A 95 8.37 9.73 -23.48
CA SER A 95 7.61 10.74 -22.73
C SER A 95 7.47 11.98 -23.60
N ILE A 96 6.29 12.58 -23.65
CA ILE A 96 6.05 13.84 -24.36
C ILE A 96 5.91 14.94 -23.31
N VAL A 97 6.75 15.96 -23.38
CA VAL A 97 6.84 17.06 -22.41
C VAL A 97 6.53 18.37 -23.11
N SER A 98 5.72 19.22 -22.47
CA SER A 98 5.50 20.59 -22.92
C SER A 98 6.57 21.47 -22.26
N THR A 99 7.53 21.96 -23.03
CA THR A 99 8.57 22.89 -22.58
C THR A 99 8.26 24.31 -23.07
N SER A 100 9.10 25.29 -22.71
CA SER A 100 9.04 26.65 -23.26
C SER A 100 9.30 26.71 -24.78
N HIS A 101 9.98 25.70 -25.34
CA HIS A 101 10.30 25.59 -26.77
C HIS A 101 9.25 24.80 -27.56
N GLY A 102 8.16 24.35 -26.93
CA GLY A 102 7.08 23.62 -27.58
C GLY A 102 6.79 22.26 -26.94
N VAL A 103 6.14 21.37 -27.69
CA VAL A 103 5.90 19.99 -27.24
C VAL A 103 7.00 19.11 -27.82
N LEU A 104 7.86 18.58 -26.95
CA LEU A 104 9.05 17.82 -27.34
C LEU A 104 9.01 16.40 -26.76
N SER A 105 9.78 15.49 -27.36
CA SER A 105 10.00 14.13 -26.83
C SER A 105 11.04 14.12 -25.71
N ASP A 106 11.02 13.12 -24.82
CA ASP A 106 11.99 12.90 -23.74
C ASP A 106 13.44 12.97 -24.23
N ARG A 107 13.71 12.44 -25.42
CA ARG A 107 15.04 12.43 -26.05
C ARG A 107 15.45 13.83 -26.49
N ALA A 108 14.55 14.58 -27.15
CA ALA A 108 14.79 15.97 -27.52
C ALA A 108 14.98 16.86 -26.28
N CYS A 109 14.15 16.71 -25.25
CA CYS A 109 14.27 17.43 -23.99
C CYS A 109 15.60 17.16 -23.26
N ARG A 110 16.17 15.94 -23.37
CA ARG A 110 17.48 15.61 -22.79
C ARG A 110 18.64 16.13 -23.61
N LYS A 111 18.49 16.29 -24.93
CA LYS A 111 19.49 16.94 -25.78
C LYS A 111 19.50 18.45 -25.60
N GLU A 112 18.33 19.07 -25.37
CA GLU A 112 18.18 20.53 -25.27
C GLU A 112 18.20 21.07 -23.82
N GLY A 113 18.02 20.22 -22.80
CA GLY A 113 18.17 20.61 -21.39
C GLY A 113 17.00 21.41 -20.79
N VAL A 114 15.75 21.24 -21.25
CA VAL A 114 14.62 22.13 -20.89
C VAL A 114 13.42 21.39 -20.27
N GLY A 115 12.68 22.03 -19.36
CA GLY A 115 11.40 21.58 -18.79
C GLY A 115 10.31 22.67 -18.80
N GLY A 116 9.03 22.35 -18.58
CA GLY A 116 7.96 23.38 -18.54
C GLY A 116 6.51 22.90 -18.30
N GLU A 117 5.61 23.90 -18.22
CA GLU A 117 4.13 23.97 -18.39
C GLU A 117 3.67 25.44 -18.03
N LEU A 118 2.44 25.91 -18.32
CA LEU A 118 1.92 27.26 -17.94
C LEU A 118 0.39 27.31 -17.72
N LEU A 119 0.00 28.40 -17.03
CA LEU A 119 -1.18 28.91 -16.30
C LEU A 119 -2.55 29.05 -17.00
N CYS A 120 -3.60 29.34 -16.21
CA CYS A 120 -5.02 29.42 -16.57
C CYS A 120 -5.60 30.85 -16.44
N VAL A 121 -6.73 31.08 -17.12
CA VAL A 121 -7.42 32.34 -17.51
C VAL A 121 -8.60 32.74 -16.59
N VAL A 122 -8.92 34.05 -16.60
CA VAL A 122 -9.92 34.81 -15.82
C VAL A 122 -11.21 35.07 -16.63
N PRO A 123 -12.42 35.04 -16.02
CA PRO A 123 -13.67 35.45 -16.66
C PRO A 123 -13.95 36.97 -16.57
N SER A 124 -14.48 37.55 -17.64
CA SER A 124 -14.81 38.99 -17.77
C SER A 124 -16.11 39.37 -17.05
N GLY A 125 -16.11 40.49 -16.33
CA GLY A 125 -17.33 41.10 -15.74
C GLY A 125 -17.21 41.58 -14.30
N VAL A 126 -16.01 41.63 -13.73
CA VAL A 126 -15.75 42.03 -12.34
C VAL A 126 -14.78 43.21 -12.32
N LYS A 127 -15.12 44.29 -11.60
CA LYS A 127 -14.20 45.39 -11.34
C LYS A 127 -13.45 45.09 -10.03
N VAL A 128 -12.12 45.14 -10.08
CA VAL A 128 -11.27 44.95 -8.90
C VAL A 128 -10.51 46.25 -8.66
N ASN A 129 -10.68 46.84 -7.48
CA ASN A 129 -9.95 48.03 -7.06
C ASN A 129 -9.05 47.70 -5.86
N ILE A 130 -7.78 48.06 -5.95
CA ILE A 130 -6.75 47.78 -4.94
C ILE A 130 -6.30 49.11 -4.34
N ALA A 131 -6.69 49.36 -3.10
CA ALA A 131 -6.25 50.53 -2.32
C ALA A 131 -5.27 50.07 -1.24
N GLY A 132 -3.97 50.13 -1.55
CA GLY A 132 -2.90 49.68 -0.65
C GLY A 132 -3.00 48.18 -0.34
N ARG A 133 -3.53 47.84 0.84
CA ARG A 133 -3.71 46.46 1.32
C ARG A 133 -5.15 45.94 1.24
N THR A 134 -6.09 46.81 0.89
CA THR A 134 -7.51 46.48 0.81
C THR A 134 -7.89 46.22 -0.63
N ILE A 135 -8.39 45.01 -0.89
CA ILE A 135 -8.91 44.59 -2.18
C ILE A 135 -10.42 44.71 -2.14
N SER A 136 -10.97 45.50 -3.04
CA SER A 136 -12.41 45.63 -3.27
C SER A 136 -12.77 44.98 -4.60
N VAL A 137 -13.78 44.12 -4.57
CA VAL A 137 -14.26 43.37 -5.74
C VAL A 137 -15.73 43.69 -5.93
N GLU A 138 -16.07 44.27 -7.08
CA GLU A 138 -17.41 44.73 -7.44
C GLU A 138 -17.95 44.01 -8.66
N GLY A 139 -19.26 43.77 -8.65
CA GLY A 139 -20.00 43.18 -9.76
C GLY A 139 -21.46 42.97 -9.40
N PRO A 140 -22.21 42.19 -10.19
CA PRO A 140 -23.66 42.28 -10.24
C PRO A 140 -24.38 41.88 -8.94
N LYS A 141 -23.77 41.06 -8.08
CA LYS A 141 -24.41 40.54 -6.85
C LYS A 141 -23.96 41.22 -5.57
N GLY A 142 -23.13 42.27 -5.65
CA GLY A 142 -22.69 43.07 -4.50
C GLY A 142 -21.20 43.44 -4.56
N SER A 143 -20.75 44.17 -3.54
CA SER A 143 -19.35 44.51 -3.32
C SER A 143 -18.80 43.72 -2.12
N LEU A 144 -17.55 43.27 -2.23
CA LEU A 144 -16.84 42.60 -1.13
C LEU A 144 -15.47 43.25 -0.92
N SER A 145 -15.09 43.43 0.34
CA SER A 145 -13.78 43.97 0.75
C SER A 145 -12.98 42.93 1.53
N PHE A 146 -11.69 42.80 1.21
CA PHE A 146 -10.76 41.94 1.94
C PHE A 146 -9.41 42.64 2.14
N GLU A 147 -8.93 42.70 3.38
CA GLU A 147 -7.60 43.22 3.69
C GLU A 147 -6.58 42.08 3.71
N HIS A 148 -5.55 42.18 2.87
CA HIS A 148 -4.48 41.19 2.83
C HIS A 148 -3.34 41.51 3.80
N ARG A 149 -2.59 40.47 4.18
CA ARG A 149 -1.39 40.59 5.02
C ARG A 149 -0.24 41.29 4.29
N PRO A 150 0.68 41.97 5.00
CA PRO A 150 1.71 42.81 4.37
C PRO A 150 2.76 42.00 3.60
N GLU A 151 2.96 40.72 3.94
CA GLU A 151 3.96 39.85 3.29
C GLU A 151 3.52 39.35 1.89
N VAL A 152 2.27 39.60 1.50
CA VAL A 152 1.71 39.20 0.21
C VAL A 152 1.43 40.44 -0.62
N GLN A 153 2.01 40.50 -1.81
CA GLN A 153 1.76 41.58 -2.77
C GLN A 153 0.67 41.14 -3.75
N VAL A 154 -0.30 42.02 -4.00
CA VAL A 154 -1.38 41.78 -4.97
C VAL A 154 -1.37 42.91 -5.99
N ALA A 155 -1.22 42.57 -7.26
CA ALA A 155 -1.22 43.53 -8.37
C ALA A 155 -2.31 43.16 -9.38
N PHE A 156 -3.01 44.18 -9.87
CA PHE A 156 -3.98 44.05 -10.96
C PHE A 156 -3.35 44.61 -12.23
N ASP A 157 -3.28 43.77 -13.26
CA ASP A 157 -2.80 44.16 -14.59
C ASP A 157 -4.01 44.51 -15.47
N GLU A 158 -4.13 45.79 -15.85
CA GLU A 158 -5.28 46.34 -16.59
C GLU A 158 -5.36 45.82 -18.03
N ASP A 159 -4.21 45.51 -18.66
CA ASP A 159 -4.13 45.04 -20.04
C ASP A 159 -4.56 43.57 -20.17
N SER A 160 -4.15 42.74 -19.22
CA SER A 160 -4.45 41.30 -19.23
C SER A 160 -5.65 40.90 -18.38
N LYS A 161 -6.25 41.86 -17.63
CA LYS A 161 -7.32 41.64 -16.65
C LYS A 161 -6.98 40.50 -15.68
N MET A 162 -5.71 40.40 -15.28
CA MET A 162 -5.23 39.37 -14.37
C MET A 162 -4.92 39.98 -13.00
N VAL A 163 -5.45 39.32 -11.95
CA VAL A 163 -5.01 39.56 -10.58
C VAL A 163 -3.84 38.62 -10.31
N THR A 164 -2.65 39.19 -10.17
CA THR A 164 -1.46 38.47 -9.74
C THR A 164 -1.30 38.63 -8.25
N VAL A 165 -1.13 37.50 -7.55
CA VAL A 165 -0.76 37.47 -6.13
C VAL A 165 0.66 36.94 -6.09
N ASN A 166 1.60 37.71 -5.57
CA ASN A 166 3.01 37.34 -5.49
C ASN A 166 3.55 37.49 -4.06
N VAL A 167 4.65 36.80 -3.77
CA VAL A 167 5.42 36.91 -2.53
C VAL A 167 6.88 36.89 -2.94
N ASP A 168 7.70 37.78 -2.35
CA ASP A 168 9.12 37.84 -2.66
C ASP A 168 9.80 36.47 -2.47
N GLU A 169 10.61 36.07 -3.45
CA GLU A 169 11.23 34.72 -3.49
C GLU A 169 12.10 34.44 -2.26
N LYS A 170 12.75 35.48 -1.70
CA LYS A 170 13.55 35.39 -0.46
C LYS A 170 12.69 35.00 0.75
N LEU A 171 11.46 35.53 0.84
CA LEU A 171 10.52 35.26 1.93
C LEU A 171 9.79 33.92 1.73
N LEU A 172 9.63 33.47 0.49
CA LEU A 172 9.00 32.19 0.13
C LEU A 172 9.89 30.97 0.46
N ALA A 173 11.22 31.15 0.42
CA ALA A 173 12.20 30.12 0.76
C ALA A 173 12.41 29.97 2.29
N ALA A 174 12.26 31.07 3.03
CA ALA A 174 12.53 31.13 4.47
C ALA A 174 11.45 30.46 5.34
N ASP A 175 10.15 30.65 5.03
CA ASP A 175 9.06 30.13 5.87
C ASP A 175 7.92 29.47 5.06
N ARG A 176 7.45 28.33 5.56
CA ARG A 176 6.30 27.59 5.03
C ARG A 176 4.99 28.38 5.20
N ALA A 177 4.90 29.23 6.22
CA ALA A 177 3.72 30.05 6.50
C ALA A 177 3.38 31.00 5.34
N ASN A 178 4.39 31.65 4.75
CA ASN A 178 4.23 32.58 3.63
C ASN A 178 3.60 31.91 2.39
N ARG A 179 3.98 30.66 2.11
CA ARG A 179 3.35 29.87 1.03
C ARG A 179 1.89 29.55 1.31
N ALA A 180 1.52 29.35 2.58
CA ALA A 180 0.14 29.14 2.97
C ALA A 180 -0.69 30.44 2.87
N TYR A 181 -0.13 31.59 3.25
CA TYR A 181 -0.76 32.90 3.11
C TYR A 181 -1.00 33.27 1.64
N TRP A 182 0.00 33.03 0.78
CA TRP A 182 -0.12 33.22 -0.67
C TRP A 182 -1.29 32.43 -1.27
N GLY A 183 -1.35 31.12 -1.01
CA GLY A 183 -2.42 30.26 -1.50
C GLY A 183 -3.80 30.62 -0.93
N THR A 184 -3.85 31.05 0.33
CA THR A 184 -5.10 31.47 1.00
C THR A 184 -5.63 32.77 0.42
N THR A 185 -4.78 33.79 0.25
CA THR A 185 -5.13 35.10 -0.32
C THR A 185 -5.65 34.93 -1.74
N ARG A 186 -4.95 34.16 -2.58
CA ARG A 186 -5.41 33.80 -3.93
C ARG A 186 -6.81 33.17 -3.91
N SER A 187 -7.04 32.22 -3.01
CA SER A 187 -8.32 31.51 -2.93
C SER A 187 -9.45 32.41 -2.45
N ILE A 188 -9.18 33.36 -1.54
CA ILE A 188 -10.18 34.32 -1.06
C ILE A 188 -10.61 35.25 -2.20
N ILE A 189 -9.64 35.82 -2.94
CA ILE A 189 -9.92 36.70 -4.09
C ILE A 189 -10.72 35.95 -5.17
N ASP A 190 -10.34 34.71 -5.49
CA ASP A 190 -11.09 33.87 -6.44
C ASP A 190 -12.53 33.60 -5.96
N ASN A 191 -12.71 33.29 -4.66
CA ASN A 191 -14.04 33.11 -4.10
C ASN A 191 -14.88 34.40 -4.14
N MET A 192 -14.27 35.58 -3.97
CA MET A 192 -14.94 36.89 -4.09
C MET A 192 -15.39 37.13 -5.53
N MET A 193 -14.53 36.89 -6.53
CA MET A 193 -14.89 37.05 -7.95
C MET A 193 -16.06 36.12 -8.36
N VAL A 194 -16.01 34.85 -7.95
CA VAL A 194 -17.10 33.89 -8.21
C VAL A 194 -18.37 34.27 -7.43
N GLY A 195 -18.23 34.75 -6.19
CA GLY A 195 -19.36 35.15 -5.36
C GLY A 195 -20.11 36.35 -5.91
N VAL A 196 -19.39 37.38 -6.36
CA VAL A 196 -19.95 38.61 -6.90
C VAL A 196 -20.57 38.40 -8.29
N THR A 197 -20.14 37.39 -9.04
CA THR A 197 -20.70 37.02 -10.35
C THR A 197 -21.86 36.02 -10.25
N GLN A 198 -21.62 34.86 -9.64
CA GLN A 198 -22.55 33.72 -9.62
C GLN A 198 -23.35 33.65 -8.31
N GLY A 199 -22.83 34.17 -7.20
CA GLY A 199 -23.44 34.02 -5.86
C GLY A 199 -23.32 32.59 -5.32
N TYR A 200 -23.44 32.45 -3.99
CA TYR A 200 -23.43 31.16 -3.32
C TYR A 200 -24.79 30.84 -2.72
N GLU A 201 -25.20 29.58 -2.85
CA GLU A 201 -26.45 29.05 -2.30
C GLU A 201 -26.17 27.80 -1.46
N LYS A 202 -26.85 27.70 -0.30
CA LYS A 202 -26.89 26.51 0.55
C LYS A 202 -28.32 26.17 0.95
N LYS A 203 -28.80 25.00 0.51
CA LYS A 203 -30.12 24.46 0.88
C LYS A 203 -30.01 23.52 2.07
N LEU A 204 -30.79 23.79 3.11
CA LEU A 204 -30.94 23.00 4.32
C LEU A 204 -32.35 22.40 4.36
N GLN A 205 -32.44 21.12 4.70
CA GLN A 205 -33.69 20.40 4.90
C GLN A 205 -33.87 20.08 6.38
N ILE A 206 -35.00 20.48 6.95
CA ILE A 206 -35.43 20.18 8.31
C ILE A 206 -36.26 18.89 8.27
N VAL A 207 -35.74 17.83 8.89
CA VAL A 207 -36.40 16.52 8.94
C VAL A 207 -36.93 16.28 10.35
N GLY A 208 -38.25 16.29 10.51
CA GLY A 208 -38.92 15.99 11.76
C GLY A 208 -40.43 16.24 11.67
N VAL A 209 -41.21 15.51 12.46
CA VAL A 209 -42.66 15.70 12.52
C VAL A 209 -42.94 17.00 13.28
N GLY A 210 -43.65 17.94 12.63
CA GLY A 210 -43.93 19.27 13.19
C GLY A 210 -42.75 20.24 13.20
N TRP A 211 -41.61 19.88 12.59
CA TRP A 211 -40.43 20.76 12.56
C TRP A 211 -40.45 21.69 11.34
N THR A 212 -40.26 22.99 11.59
CA THR A 212 -40.36 24.04 10.56
C THR A 212 -39.39 25.19 10.86
N GLY A 213 -39.02 25.94 9.83
CA GLY A 213 -38.33 27.21 9.92
C GLY A 213 -39.16 28.33 9.28
N THR A 214 -39.24 29.48 9.94
CA THR A 214 -39.89 30.70 9.43
C THR A 214 -38.94 31.88 9.55
N VAL A 215 -38.99 32.81 8.59
CA VAL A 215 -38.20 34.04 8.64
C VAL A 215 -39.10 35.15 9.18
N ASN A 216 -38.73 35.71 10.32
CA ASN A 216 -39.42 36.82 10.98
C ASN A 216 -38.53 38.07 10.87
N GLY A 217 -38.72 38.86 9.81
CA GLY A 217 -37.87 40.01 9.52
C GLY A 217 -36.40 39.59 9.40
N ASN A 218 -35.53 40.14 10.26
CA ASN A 218 -34.09 39.87 10.24
C ASN A 218 -33.66 38.65 11.09
N LYS A 219 -34.60 37.79 11.50
CA LYS A 219 -34.34 36.58 12.30
C LYS A 219 -34.94 35.34 11.67
N LEU A 220 -34.22 34.23 11.70
CA LEU A 220 -34.70 32.89 11.38
C LEU A 220 -35.20 32.19 12.65
N ALA A 221 -36.50 31.93 12.73
CA ALA A 221 -37.14 31.21 13.82
C ALA A 221 -37.27 29.71 13.48
N LEU A 222 -36.73 28.86 14.34
CA LEU A 222 -36.65 27.41 14.13
C LEU A 222 -37.46 26.64 15.19
N LYS A 223 -38.48 25.90 14.76
CA LYS A 223 -39.24 24.93 15.57
C LYS A 223 -38.68 23.53 15.32
N VAL A 224 -37.76 23.06 16.18
CA VAL A 224 -36.98 21.82 15.93
C VAL A 224 -37.02 20.85 17.12
N GLY A 225 -38.19 20.79 17.78
CA GLY A 225 -38.44 19.87 18.90
C GLY A 225 -37.83 20.29 20.24
N TYR A 226 -37.45 21.56 20.38
CA TYR A 226 -37.23 22.21 21.68
C TYR A 226 -38.55 22.82 22.17
N ALA A 227 -38.69 23.01 23.49
CA ALA A 227 -39.88 23.63 24.07
C ALA A 227 -40.07 25.08 23.57
N ASN A 228 -38.98 25.84 23.45
CA ASN A 228 -38.97 27.21 22.96
C ASN A 228 -38.55 27.26 21.48
N THR A 229 -39.09 28.22 20.73
CA THR A 229 -38.65 28.51 19.35
C THR A 229 -37.27 29.14 19.39
N ILE A 230 -36.34 28.66 18.54
CA ILE A 230 -34.97 29.18 18.49
C ILE A 230 -34.90 30.28 17.44
N GLU A 231 -34.64 31.52 17.86
CA GLU A 231 -34.40 32.65 16.96
C GLU A 231 -32.91 32.80 16.64
N MET A 232 -32.57 33.03 15.38
CA MET A 232 -31.20 33.29 14.91
C MET A 232 -31.15 34.57 14.07
N PRO A 233 -30.33 35.57 14.43
CA PRO A 233 -30.18 36.78 13.61
C PRO A 233 -29.49 36.46 12.29
N ILE A 234 -30.01 37.01 11.19
CA ILE A 234 -29.42 36.87 9.85
C ILE A 234 -28.30 37.92 9.71
N PRO A 235 -27.07 37.52 9.31
CA PRO A 235 -25.97 38.46 9.13
C PRO A 235 -26.16 39.33 7.87
N GLU A 236 -25.59 40.53 7.89
CA GLU A 236 -25.61 41.46 6.75
C GLU A 236 -25.01 40.81 5.47
N GLY A 237 -25.62 41.04 4.32
CA GLY A 237 -25.19 40.47 3.03
C GLY A 237 -25.62 39.02 2.76
N VAL A 238 -26.39 38.39 3.68
CA VAL A 238 -26.99 37.06 3.49
C VAL A 238 -28.51 37.16 3.46
N THR A 239 -29.12 36.56 2.44
CA THR A 239 -30.57 36.42 2.30
C THR A 239 -30.98 34.99 2.63
N VAL A 240 -32.06 34.82 3.39
CA VAL A 240 -32.56 33.51 3.81
C VAL A 240 -34.02 33.37 3.41
N VAL A 241 -34.34 32.32 2.68
CA VAL A 241 -35.71 31.97 2.28
C VAL A 241 -36.09 30.66 2.94
N ALA A 242 -37.15 30.65 3.74
CA ALA A 242 -37.63 29.45 4.44
C ALA A 242 -39.01 29.01 3.94
N GLU A 243 -39.06 27.92 3.18
CA GLU A 243 -40.26 27.23 2.72
C GLU A 243 -40.59 26.05 3.66
N LYS A 244 -41.08 26.35 4.87
CA LYS A 244 -41.44 25.37 5.92
C LYS A 244 -40.29 24.44 6.34
N GLN A 245 -40.08 23.34 5.61
CA GLN A 245 -39.03 22.35 5.87
C GLN A 245 -37.76 22.57 5.07
N LEU A 246 -37.78 23.46 4.07
CA LEU A 246 -36.61 23.80 3.27
C LEU A 246 -36.16 25.23 3.61
N VAL A 247 -34.89 25.40 3.98
CA VAL A 247 -34.28 26.70 4.26
C VAL A 247 -33.14 26.91 3.27
N THR A 248 -33.26 27.92 2.43
CA THR A 248 -32.27 28.30 1.41
C THR A 248 -31.54 29.55 1.89
N VAL A 249 -30.21 29.46 1.98
CA VAL A 249 -29.32 30.58 2.37
C VAL A 249 -28.56 31.03 1.13
N THR A 250 -28.71 32.28 0.72
CA THR A 250 -28.09 32.89 -0.45
C THR A 250 -27.24 34.10 -0.07
N GLY A 251 -26.14 34.33 -0.77
CA GLY A 251 -25.30 35.52 -0.54
C GLY A 251 -24.09 35.59 -1.47
N ALA A 252 -23.45 36.76 -1.52
CA ALA A 252 -22.24 36.98 -2.31
C ALA A 252 -20.99 36.42 -1.61
N ASP A 253 -20.92 36.51 -0.28
CA ASP A 253 -19.81 35.95 0.49
C ASP A 253 -20.02 34.46 0.85
N LYS A 254 -19.06 33.64 0.40
CA LYS A 254 -19.00 32.20 0.69
C LYS A 254 -18.85 31.91 2.19
N GLN A 255 -18.10 32.76 2.92
CA GLN A 255 -17.83 32.54 4.33
C GLN A 255 -19.07 32.80 5.17
N ALA A 256 -19.73 33.95 4.97
CA ALA A 256 -20.99 34.28 5.65
C ALA A 256 -22.09 33.23 5.38
N VAL A 257 -22.33 32.86 4.11
CA VAL A 257 -23.34 31.84 3.75
C VAL A 257 -23.00 30.48 4.37
N GLY A 258 -21.73 30.06 4.32
CA GLY A 258 -21.28 28.80 4.90
C GLY A 258 -21.36 28.77 6.43
N HIS A 259 -20.94 29.86 7.09
CA HIS A 259 -20.98 29.99 8.54
C HIS A 259 -22.41 30.00 9.07
N PHE A 260 -23.29 30.80 8.46
CA PHE A 260 -24.69 30.87 8.87
C PHE A 260 -25.40 29.52 8.70
N ALA A 261 -25.23 28.84 7.56
CA ALA A 261 -25.80 27.51 7.35
C ALA A 261 -25.26 26.46 8.34
N ALA A 262 -23.97 26.53 8.70
CA ALA A 262 -23.38 25.67 9.71
C ALA A 262 -23.93 25.95 11.12
N SER A 263 -24.14 27.22 11.46
CA SER A 263 -24.73 27.65 12.73
C SER A 263 -26.18 27.18 12.87
N VAL A 264 -26.98 27.25 11.80
CA VAL A 264 -28.34 26.70 11.76
C VAL A 264 -28.32 25.19 11.99
N ARG A 265 -27.45 24.46 11.28
CA ARG A 265 -27.29 23.00 11.45
C ARG A 265 -26.80 22.61 12.84
N ALA A 266 -25.99 23.44 13.50
CA ALA A 266 -25.44 23.16 14.81
C ALA A 266 -26.53 23.05 15.89
N LYS A 267 -27.66 23.75 15.73
CA LYS A 267 -28.79 23.69 16.68
C LYS A 267 -29.38 22.30 16.81
N LYS A 268 -29.53 21.56 15.70
CA LYS A 268 -29.94 20.15 15.74
C LYS A 268 -29.36 19.36 14.57
N LYS A 269 -28.25 18.66 14.81
CA LYS A 269 -27.59 17.78 13.83
C LYS A 269 -28.46 16.55 13.51
N PRO A 270 -28.35 15.98 12.29
CA PRO A 270 -29.13 14.82 11.89
C PRO A 270 -28.72 13.56 12.65
N GLU A 271 -29.72 12.83 13.17
CA GLU A 271 -29.53 11.58 13.90
C GLU A 271 -29.21 10.40 12.96
N PRO A 272 -28.30 9.47 13.34
CA PRO A 272 -27.93 8.32 12.51
C PRO A 272 -29.01 7.25 12.30
N TYR A 273 -30.15 7.33 13.00
CA TYR A 273 -31.19 6.30 12.96
C TYR A 273 -32.29 6.66 11.96
N ASN A 274 -32.98 7.77 12.22
CA ASN A 274 -34.15 8.22 11.45
C ASN A 274 -33.89 9.50 10.66
N GLY A 275 -32.65 10.02 10.67
CA GLY A 275 -32.30 11.24 9.94
C GLY A 275 -32.92 12.52 10.51
N LYS A 276 -33.58 12.45 11.68
CA LYS A 276 -34.21 13.62 12.31
C LYS A 276 -33.14 14.67 12.63
N GLY A 277 -33.32 15.88 12.12
CA GLY A 277 -32.37 16.99 12.28
C GLY A 277 -32.43 17.96 11.11
N ILE A 278 -31.56 18.96 11.14
CA ILE A 278 -31.31 19.86 10.03
C ILE A 278 -30.13 19.31 9.24
N LYS A 279 -30.32 18.98 7.96
CA LYS A 279 -29.26 18.46 7.07
C LYS A 279 -29.10 19.36 5.85
N TYR A 280 -27.95 19.30 5.18
CA TYR A 280 -27.89 19.87 3.83
C TYR A 280 -28.68 18.98 2.86
N LEU A 281 -29.27 19.57 1.82
CA LEU A 281 -30.08 18.82 0.85
C LEU A 281 -29.29 17.66 0.21
N ASP A 282 -28.00 17.89 -0.09
CA ASP A 282 -27.09 16.90 -0.68
C ASP A 282 -26.38 16.01 0.36
N GLU A 283 -26.69 16.15 1.66
CA GLU A 283 -26.05 15.38 2.73
C GLU A 283 -26.62 13.94 2.76
N VAL A 284 -25.79 12.97 2.38
CA VAL A 284 -26.13 11.55 2.50
C VAL A 284 -26.01 11.10 3.95
N GLU A 285 -27.12 10.65 4.53
CA GLU A 285 -27.19 10.19 5.91
C GLU A 285 -26.34 8.93 6.16
N ALA A 286 -25.73 8.86 7.35
CA ALA A 286 -24.99 7.69 7.80
C ALA A 286 -25.95 6.53 8.12
N MET A 287 -26.20 5.66 7.14
CA MET A 287 -27.10 4.50 7.26
C MET A 287 -26.80 3.60 8.49
N ASN A 288 -27.85 3.26 9.26
CA ASN A 288 -27.79 2.30 10.37
C ASN A 288 -27.06 1.00 9.97
N LYS A 289 -26.20 0.49 10.86
CA LYS A 289 -25.40 -0.74 10.67
C LYS A 289 -26.24 -1.94 10.21
N ASN A 290 -27.46 -2.11 10.73
CA ASN A 290 -28.33 -3.25 10.40
C ASN A 290 -28.90 -3.13 8.99
N LYS A 291 -29.48 -1.98 8.63
CA LYS A 291 -29.96 -1.67 7.28
C LYS A 291 -28.81 -1.76 6.27
N ALA A 292 -27.64 -1.22 6.62
CA ALA A 292 -26.43 -1.35 5.80
C ALA A 292 -25.97 -2.81 5.59
N LYS A 293 -26.15 -3.69 6.59
CA LYS A 293 -25.81 -5.11 6.48
C LYS A 293 -26.80 -5.85 5.58
N GLN A 294 -28.10 -5.55 5.71
CA GLN A 294 -29.16 -6.11 4.88
C GLN A 294 -29.02 -5.67 3.42
N VAL A 295 -28.85 -4.37 3.15
CA VAL A 295 -28.63 -3.83 1.79
C VAL A 295 -27.40 -4.47 1.15
N ARG A 296 -26.28 -4.59 1.88
CA ARG A 296 -25.08 -5.29 1.39
C ARG A 296 -25.29 -6.79 1.15
N ARG A 297 -26.20 -7.45 1.86
CA ARG A 297 -26.56 -8.85 1.63
C ARG A 297 -27.44 -8.96 0.38
N LEU A 298 -28.42 -8.09 0.23
CA LEU A 298 -29.35 -8.06 -0.90
C LEU A 298 -28.61 -7.74 -2.21
N LYS A 299 -27.74 -6.72 -2.23
CA LYS A 299 -26.86 -6.43 -3.38
C LYS A 299 -26.02 -7.64 -3.80
N ARG A 300 -25.47 -8.39 -2.82
CA ARG A 300 -24.70 -9.62 -3.11
C ARG A 300 -25.59 -10.75 -3.64
N LYS A 301 -26.80 -10.92 -3.10
CA LYS A 301 -27.77 -11.91 -3.57
C LYS A 301 -28.15 -11.64 -5.03
N ILE A 302 -28.54 -10.41 -5.34
CA ILE A 302 -28.87 -9.98 -6.71
C ILE A 302 -27.67 -10.18 -7.64
N GLY A 303 -26.47 -9.75 -7.26
CA GLY A 303 -25.27 -9.89 -8.10
C GLY A 303 -24.77 -11.33 -8.30
N ILE A 304 -25.18 -12.28 -7.45
CA ILE A 304 -24.92 -13.71 -7.67
C ILE A 304 -25.96 -14.26 -8.64
N ARG A 305 -27.24 -13.98 -8.41
CA ARG A 305 -28.36 -14.47 -9.24
C ARG A 305 -28.36 -13.92 -10.66
N LYS A 306 -27.78 -12.74 -10.91
CA LYS A 306 -27.54 -12.25 -12.27
C LYS A 306 -26.62 -13.15 -13.12
N ARG A 307 -25.79 -13.99 -12.48
CA ARG A 307 -24.80 -14.87 -13.15
C ARG A 307 -25.09 -16.35 -12.95
N VAL A 308 -26.10 -16.69 -12.15
CA VAL A 308 -26.39 -18.05 -11.70
C VAL A 308 -27.89 -18.26 -11.85
N VAL A 309 -28.26 -19.13 -12.78
CA VAL A 309 -29.61 -19.63 -13.02
C VAL A 309 -29.55 -21.16 -12.90
N GLY A 310 -30.50 -21.77 -12.20
CA GLY A 310 -30.63 -23.23 -12.14
C GLY A 310 -31.35 -23.76 -13.38
N THR A 311 -30.73 -24.70 -14.07
CA THR A 311 -31.34 -25.49 -15.16
C THR A 311 -31.70 -26.89 -14.64
N PRO A 312 -32.53 -27.68 -15.35
CA PRO A 312 -32.82 -29.06 -14.96
C PRO A 312 -31.55 -29.93 -14.84
N GLU A 313 -30.61 -29.79 -15.77
CA GLU A 313 -29.32 -30.50 -15.74
C GLU A 313 -28.38 -30.01 -14.62
N ARG A 314 -28.52 -28.74 -14.24
CA ARG A 314 -27.66 -28.10 -13.24
C ARG A 314 -28.47 -27.19 -12.33
N PRO A 315 -29.21 -27.77 -11.37
CA PRO A 315 -30.10 -27.00 -10.52
C PRO A 315 -29.33 -26.10 -9.56
N ARG A 316 -30.01 -25.09 -9.02
CA ARG A 316 -29.42 -24.10 -8.13
C ARG A 316 -29.54 -24.54 -6.68
N LEU A 317 -28.41 -24.66 -5.99
CA LEU A 317 -28.35 -24.89 -4.56
C LEU A 317 -28.42 -23.55 -3.81
N ALA A 318 -29.49 -23.30 -3.06
CA ALA A 318 -29.71 -22.11 -2.25
C ALA A 318 -29.52 -22.39 -0.75
N ILE A 319 -28.73 -21.54 -0.07
CA ILE A 319 -28.44 -21.67 1.38
C ILE A 319 -29.10 -20.56 2.20
N TYR A 320 -29.77 -20.96 3.27
CA TYR A 320 -30.28 -20.10 4.32
C TYR A 320 -29.67 -20.48 5.68
N ARG A 321 -29.33 -19.47 6.48
CA ARG A 321 -28.84 -19.70 7.85
C ARG A 321 -29.35 -18.65 8.82
N SER A 322 -29.70 -19.11 10.01
CA SER A 322 -29.95 -18.29 11.19
C SER A 322 -28.74 -18.36 12.12
N LEU A 323 -28.86 -17.86 13.36
CA LEU A 323 -27.83 -18.04 14.37
C LEU A 323 -27.64 -19.54 14.68
N ASN A 324 -28.74 -20.27 14.86
CA ASN A 324 -28.75 -21.63 15.37
C ASN A 324 -28.96 -22.71 14.31
N HIS A 325 -29.55 -22.38 13.16
CA HIS A 325 -29.90 -23.40 12.16
C HIS A 325 -29.41 -23.05 10.77
N MET A 326 -29.35 -24.08 9.92
CA MET A 326 -29.01 -23.95 8.51
C MET A 326 -29.90 -24.88 7.68
N TYR A 327 -30.30 -24.34 6.54
CA TYR A 327 -31.22 -24.95 5.59
C TYR A 327 -30.61 -24.80 4.19
N ALA A 328 -30.68 -25.86 3.40
CA ALA A 328 -30.25 -25.84 2.01
C ALA A 328 -31.29 -26.52 1.11
N GLN A 329 -31.48 -25.97 -0.08
CA GLN A 329 -32.44 -26.43 -1.07
C GLN A 329 -31.76 -26.51 -2.42
N VAL A 330 -32.06 -27.54 -3.20
CA VAL A 330 -31.70 -27.67 -4.61
C VAL A 330 -32.97 -27.37 -5.41
N ILE A 331 -32.93 -26.29 -6.18
CA ILE A 331 -34.07 -25.67 -6.85
C ILE A 331 -33.82 -25.68 -8.35
N ASP A 332 -34.80 -26.14 -9.11
CA ASP A 332 -34.90 -25.86 -10.54
C ASP A 332 -35.60 -24.50 -10.70
N ASP A 333 -34.89 -23.51 -11.23
CA ASP A 333 -35.43 -22.16 -11.40
C ASP A 333 -36.33 -22.05 -12.64
N MET A 334 -36.23 -22.97 -13.61
CA MET A 334 -37.10 -23.00 -14.79
C MET A 334 -38.46 -23.59 -14.45
N ALA A 335 -38.47 -24.72 -13.74
CA ALA A 335 -39.72 -25.35 -13.27
C ALA A 335 -40.27 -24.72 -11.98
N GLY A 336 -39.49 -23.89 -11.29
CA GLY A 336 -39.87 -23.29 -10.00
C GLY A 336 -39.98 -24.30 -8.84
N LYS A 337 -39.52 -25.54 -9.03
CA LYS A 337 -39.69 -26.66 -8.09
C LYS A 337 -38.43 -26.88 -7.27
N THR A 338 -38.59 -27.13 -5.96
CA THR A 338 -37.49 -27.63 -5.11
C THR A 338 -37.41 -29.14 -5.27
N ILE A 339 -36.27 -29.65 -5.73
CA ILE A 339 -36.05 -31.08 -5.97
C ILE A 339 -35.67 -31.77 -4.66
N VAL A 340 -34.69 -31.20 -3.94
CA VAL A 340 -34.16 -31.77 -2.70
C VAL A 340 -33.97 -30.67 -1.67
N SER A 341 -34.19 -30.99 -0.39
CA SER A 341 -33.87 -30.10 0.72
C SER A 341 -33.20 -30.85 1.86
N ALA A 342 -32.44 -30.12 2.68
CA ALA A 342 -31.85 -30.63 3.91
C ALA A 342 -31.75 -29.53 4.96
N SER A 343 -31.97 -29.90 6.22
CA SER A 343 -31.87 -28.97 7.34
C SER A 343 -31.17 -29.57 8.55
N THR A 344 -30.63 -28.72 9.42
CA THR A 344 -30.13 -29.13 10.75
C THR A 344 -31.21 -29.70 11.67
N ARG A 345 -32.49 -29.66 11.29
CA ARG A 345 -33.62 -30.20 12.06
C ARG A 345 -34.11 -31.55 11.51
N ASP A 346 -33.54 -32.03 10.41
CA ASP A 346 -33.94 -33.30 9.81
C ASP A 346 -33.44 -34.47 10.67
N LYS A 347 -34.28 -35.51 10.83
CA LYS A 347 -33.98 -36.70 11.64
C LYS A 347 -32.70 -37.44 11.21
N GLY A 348 -32.25 -37.26 9.97
CA GLY A 348 -31.03 -37.88 9.42
C GLY A 348 -29.72 -37.13 9.70
N VAL A 349 -29.75 -35.93 10.29
CA VAL A 349 -28.54 -35.14 10.56
C VAL A 349 -28.11 -35.34 12.02
N LYS A 350 -27.21 -36.30 12.28
CA LYS A 350 -26.64 -36.51 13.62
C LYS A 350 -25.69 -35.35 13.98
N VAL A 351 -26.01 -34.58 15.01
CA VAL A 351 -25.19 -33.48 15.51
C VAL A 351 -24.96 -33.66 17.01
N ASP A 352 -23.71 -33.88 17.42
CA ASP A 352 -23.39 -34.29 18.81
C ASP A 352 -23.58 -33.20 19.87
N LYS A 353 -23.64 -31.89 19.51
CA LYS A 353 -23.63 -30.80 20.52
C LYS A 353 -24.46 -29.56 20.19
N SER A 354 -24.23 -28.90 19.05
CA SER A 354 -24.88 -27.61 18.72
C SER A 354 -25.18 -27.50 17.24
N THR A 355 -26.44 -27.17 16.92
CA THR A 355 -26.93 -26.99 15.55
C THR A 355 -26.35 -25.74 14.85
N GLY A 356 -25.77 -24.81 15.63
CA GLY A 356 -25.24 -23.54 15.16
C GLY A 356 -23.76 -23.53 14.73
N ASN A 357 -23.08 -24.69 14.72
CA ASN A 357 -21.64 -24.80 14.49
C ASN A 357 -21.27 -25.17 13.02
N ALA A 358 -19.97 -25.31 12.74
CA ALA A 358 -19.47 -25.67 11.40
C ALA A 358 -19.63 -27.16 11.09
N ASP A 359 -19.62 -28.02 12.11
CA ASP A 359 -19.69 -29.47 11.94
C ASP A 359 -21.12 -29.90 11.57
N ALA A 360 -22.13 -29.34 12.24
CA ALA A 360 -23.53 -29.47 11.86
C ALA A 360 -23.73 -29.01 10.42
N ALA A 361 -23.04 -27.93 10.02
CA ALA A 361 -23.14 -27.44 8.66
C ALA A 361 -22.55 -28.43 7.64
N LYS A 362 -21.45 -29.10 7.99
CA LYS A 362 -20.83 -30.14 7.16
C LYS A 362 -21.76 -31.36 7.02
N ALA A 363 -22.40 -31.79 8.12
CA ALA A 363 -23.35 -32.90 8.13
C ALA A 363 -24.60 -32.62 7.27
N VAL A 364 -25.15 -31.40 7.29
CA VAL A 364 -26.25 -31.03 6.37
C VAL A 364 -25.78 -31.06 4.92
N GLY A 365 -24.51 -30.72 4.66
CA GLY A 365 -23.92 -30.80 3.33
C GLY A 365 -23.82 -32.23 2.78
N SER A 366 -23.43 -33.20 3.60
CA SER A 366 -23.33 -34.60 3.19
C SER A 366 -24.70 -35.21 2.94
N VAL A 367 -25.67 -35.00 3.85
CA VAL A 367 -27.04 -35.51 3.70
C VAL A 367 -27.73 -34.93 2.47
N LEU A 368 -27.52 -33.64 2.18
CA LEU A 368 -28.08 -33.05 0.95
C LEU A 368 -27.45 -33.67 -0.31
N ALA A 369 -26.16 -33.97 -0.29
CA ALA A 369 -25.47 -34.56 -1.43
C ALA A 369 -25.90 -36.01 -1.68
N GLU A 370 -26.18 -36.78 -0.63
CA GLU A 370 -26.75 -38.13 -0.74
C GLU A 370 -28.13 -38.08 -1.37
N ARG A 371 -29.03 -37.25 -0.83
CA ARG A 371 -30.38 -37.07 -1.41
C ARG A 371 -30.36 -36.52 -2.83
N ALA A 372 -29.40 -35.67 -3.17
CA ALA A 372 -29.24 -35.15 -4.54
C ALA A 372 -28.83 -36.24 -5.52
N LYS A 373 -27.98 -37.20 -5.09
CA LYS A 373 -27.60 -38.35 -5.93
C LYS A 373 -28.74 -39.32 -6.12
N GLU A 374 -29.54 -39.58 -5.08
CA GLU A 374 -30.78 -40.37 -5.19
C GLU A 374 -31.74 -39.75 -6.21
N ALA A 375 -31.79 -38.41 -6.28
CA ALA A 375 -32.55 -37.68 -7.28
C ALA A 375 -31.85 -37.56 -8.66
N GLY A 376 -30.72 -38.24 -8.88
CA GLY A 376 -30.00 -38.24 -10.16
C GLY A 376 -29.21 -36.97 -10.48
N ILE A 377 -28.95 -36.09 -9.50
CA ILE A 377 -28.27 -34.81 -9.73
C ILE A 377 -26.78 -34.91 -9.39
N GLU A 378 -25.93 -34.88 -10.40
CA GLU A 378 -24.46 -34.91 -10.20
C GLU A 378 -23.84 -33.53 -10.00
N ALA A 379 -24.41 -32.49 -10.62
CA ALA A 379 -23.86 -31.14 -10.63
C ALA A 379 -24.89 -30.07 -10.21
N VAL A 380 -24.47 -29.13 -9.36
CA VAL A 380 -25.32 -28.04 -8.87
C VAL A 380 -24.59 -26.69 -8.97
N VAL A 381 -25.35 -25.61 -9.21
CA VAL A 381 -24.83 -24.23 -9.12
C VAL A 381 -24.98 -23.70 -7.70
N PHE A 382 -23.88 -23.22 -7.11
CA PHE A 382 -23.86 -22.83 -5.69
C PHE A 382 -24.31 -21.37 -5.45
N ASP A 383 -25.56 -21.16 -5.00
CA ASP A 383 -26.09 -19.88 -4.49
C ASP A 383 -26.00 -19.80 -2.97
N ARG A 384 -24.99 -19.08 -2.49
CA ARG A 384 -24.78 -18.80 -1.07
C ARG A 384 -25.79 -17.82 -0.42
N GLY A 385 -26.92 -17.49 -1.05
CA GLY A 385 -28.01 -16.72 -0.43
C GLY A 385 -27.62 -15.30 0.04
N GLY A 386 -26.64 -14.69 -0.64
CA GLY A 386 -26.05 -13.40 -0.26
C GLY A 386 -25.13 -13.47 0.97
N PHE A 387 -24.85 -14.65 1.54
CA PHE A 387 -23.84 -14.81 2.59
C PHE A 387 -22.41 -14.73 2.03
N LYS A 388 -21.43 -14.53 2.91
CA LYS A 388 -20.01 -14.62 2.53
C LYS A 388 -19.60 -16.10 2.59
N TYR A 389 -18.72 -16.54 1.69
CA TYR A 389 -18.18 -17.90 1.70
C TYR A 389 -17.12 -18.03 2.81
N HIS A 390 -17.57 -18.23 4.05
CA HIS A 390 -16.73 -18.44 5.23
C HIS A 390 -17.47 -19.28 6.28
N GLY A 391 -16.72 -19.83 7.25
CA GLY A 391 -17.28 -20.56 8.38
C GLY A 391 -18.27 -21.64 7.94
N ARG A 392 -19.48 -21.63 8.51
CA ARG A 392 -20.56 -22.59 8.22
C ARG A 392 -20.89 -22.77 6.74
N VAL A 393 -20.93 -21.70 5.95
CA VAL A 393 -21.24 -21.79 4.51
C VAL A 393 -20.13 -22.52 3.75
N LYS A 394 -18.89 -22.35 4.18
CA LYS A 394 -17.75 -23.09 3.61
C LYS A 394 -17.81 -24.56 4.06
N ALA A 395 -18.01 -24.82 5.36
CA ALA A 395 -18.08 -26.18 5.90
C ALA A 395 -19.22 -27.01 5.27
N PHE A 396 -20.37 -26.39 5.01
CA PHE A 396 -21.47 -27.00 4.25
C PHE A 396 -21.05 -27.41 2.83
N ALA A 397 -20.42 -26.48 2.09
CA ALA A 397 -19.97 -26.76 0.73
C ALA A 397 -18.85 -27.83 0.69
N ASP A 398 -18.01 -27.87 1.73
CA ASP A 398 -16.95 -28.87 1.89
C ASP A 398 -17.55 -30.24 2.27
N GLY A 399 -18.68 -30.29 2.99
CA GLY A 399 -19.39 -31.54 3.31
C GLY A 399 -20.14 -32.16 2.12
N GLY A 400 -20.64 -31.34 1.20
CA GLY A 400 -21.34 -31.81 0.00
C GLY A 400 -20.44 -32.13 -1.21
N ARG A 401 -19.11 -32.06 -1.07
CA ARG A 401 -18.16 -32.33 -2.16
C ARG A 401 -17.29 -33.55 -1.82
N ARG A 402 -17.08 -34.45 -2.79
CA ARG A 402 -16.01 -35.46 -2.69
C ARG A 402 -14.66 -34.74 -2.66
N PHE A 403 -13.81 -35.14 -1.72
CA PHE A 403 -12.49 -34.54 -1.55
C PHE A 403 -11.66 -34.82 -2.81
N SER A 404 -11.09 -33.78 -3.43
CA SER A 404 -10.19 -33.91 -4.57
C SER A 404 -8.96 -33.02 -4.32
N PHE A 405 -7.79 -33.56 -4.65
CA PHE A 405 -6.54 -32.84 -4.60
C PHE A 405 -6.35 -32.07 -5.90
N GLY A 406 -5.97 -30.81 -5.80
CA GLY A 406 -5.61 -29.99 -6.95
C GLY A 406 -4.10 -29.84 -7.03
N ALA A 407 -3.52 -30.16 -8.19
CA ALA A 407 -2.11 -29.92 -8.48
C ALA A 407 -1.99 -28.73 -9.45
N LEU A 408 -1.05 -27.82 -9.16
CA LEU A 408 -0.64 -26.74 -10.04
C LEU A 408 0.84 -26.94 -10.34
N VAL A 409 1.15 -27.26 -11.59
CA VAL A 409 2.49 -27.61 -12.06
C VAL A 409 2.97 -26.57 -13.06
N VAL A 410 4.25 -26.28 -13.04
CA VAL A 410 4.94 -25.42 -14.01
C VAL A 410 6.05 -26.25 -14.64
N CYS A 411 6.11 -26.26 -15.96
CA CYS A 411 7.13 -26.93 -16.75
C CYS A 411 7.86 -25.89 -17.59
N GLY A 412 9.14 -26.09 -17.88
CA GLY A 412 9.92 -25.20 -18.71
C GLY A 412 11.27 -25.80 -19.09
N ASP A 413 11.87 -25.27 -20.15
CA ASP A 413 13.14 -25.73 -20.70
C ASP A 413 14.35 -24.92 -20.19
N ARG A 414 14.12 -23.96 -19.28
CA ARG A 414 15.12 -22.99 -18.80
C ARG A 414 15.76 -22.16 -19.91
N ASN A 415 15.15 -22.09 -21.09
CA ASN A 415 15.65 -21.34 -22.24
C ASN A 415 14.51 -20.54 -22.89
N GLY A 416 13.73 -19.83 -22.08
CA GLY A 416 12.68 -18.95 -22.57
C GLY A 416 11.36 -19.64 -22.96
N LYS A 417 11.19 -20.95 -22.70
CA LYS A 417 9.92 -21.66 -22.93
C LYS A 417 9.34 -22.21 -21.63
N ILE A 418 8.10 -21.82 -21.32
CA ILE A 418 7.40 -22.26 -20.10
C ILE A 418 5.94 -22.57 -20.35
N GLY A 419 5.40 -23.49 -19.57
CA GLY A 419 3.98 -23.82 -19.53
C GLY A 419 3.52 -24.07 -18.10
N TYR A 420 2.23 -23.90 -17.85
CA TYR A 420 1.64 -24.25 -16.56
C TYR A 420 0.35 -25.04 -16.76
N GLY A 421 0.03 -25.90 -15.80
CA GLY A 421 -1.16 -26.72 -15.85
C GLY A 421 -1.78 -26.89 -14.47
N TYR A 422 -3.10 -26.96 -14.45
CA TYR A 422 -3.89 -27.16 -13.24
C TYR A 422 -4.88 -28.30 -13.46
N ALA A 423 -4.82 -29.31 -12.60
CA ALA A 423 -5.75 -30.43 -12.63
C ALA A 423 -6.21 -30.81 -11.23
N LYS A 424 -7.34 -31.53 -11.18
CA LYS A 424 -7.89 -32.09 -9.94
C LYS A 424 -8.15 -33.57 -10.12
N SER A 425 -7.88 -34.35 -9.08
CA SER A 425 -8.16 -35.78 -9.04
C SER A 425 -8.43 -36.21 -7.58
N PRO A 426 -9.11 -37.35 -7.34
CA PRO A 426 -9.25 -37.90 -5.98
C PRO A 426 -7.92 -38.26 -5.33
N GLU A 427 -6.89 -38.55 -6.13
CA GLU A 427 -5.54 -38.89 -5.67
C GLU A 427 -4.51 -37.83 -6.09
N VAL A 428 -3.45 -37.69 -5.30
CA VAL A 428 -2.41 -36.68 -5.55
C VAL A 428 -1.58 -36.98 -6.80
N PRO A 429 -1.08 -38.21 -7.05
CA PRO A 429 -0.24 -38.50 -8.22
C PRO A 429 -0.98 -38.26 -9.54
N THR A 430 -2.20 -38.78 -9.67
CA THR A 430 -3.03 -38.60 -10.88
C THR A 430 -3.41 -37.14 -11.13
N ALA A 431 -3.50 -36.31 -10.09
CA ALA A 431 -3.68 -34.86 -10.25
C ALA A 431 -2.42 -34.19 -10.81
N ILE A 432 -1.22 -34.61 -10.38
CA ILE A 432 0.06 -34.07 -10.86
C ILE A 432 0.27 -34.43 -12.33
N GLU A 433 0.08 -35.70 -12.71
CA GLU A 433 0.24 -36.15 -14.10
C GLU A 433 -0.68 -35.40 -15.07
N LYS A 434 -1.96 -35.23 -14.70
CA LYS A 434 -2.90 -34.44 -15.50
C LYS A 434 -2.44 -32.98 -15.61
N ALA A 435 -1.99 -32.38 -14.50
CA ALA A 435 -1.50 -31.01 -14.50
C ALA A 435 -0.23 -30.87 -15.37
N GLU A 436 0.67 -31.85 -15.36
CA GLU A 436 1.87 -31.85 -16.17
C GLU A 436 1.57 -31.99 -17.67
N LYS A 437 0.66 -32.89 -18.05
CA LYS A 437 0.18 -32.99 -19.44
C LYS A 437 -0.39 -31.67 -19.94
N HIS A 438 -1.20 -31.01 -19.11
CA HIS A 438 -1.72 -29.67 -19.44
C HIS A 438 -0.63 -28.60 -19.53
N ALA A 439 0.41 -28.67 -18.69
CA ALA A 439 1.52 -27.71 -18.73
C ALA A 439 2.35 -27.85 -20.02
N ARG A 440 2.65 -29.08 -20.43
CA ARG A 440 3.43 -29.36 -21.65
C ARG A 440 2.68 -28.95 -22.92
N LEU A 441 1.36 -29.16 -22.97
CA LEU A 441 0.52 -28.73 -24.10
C LEU A 441 0.45 -27.21 -24.26
N ASN A 442 0.54 -26.45 -23.15
CA ASN A 442 0.38 -24.99 -23.14
C ASN A 442 1.72 -24.27 -22.92
N MET A 443 2.79 -24.73 -23.57
CA MET A 443 4.09 -24.05 -23.51
C MET A 443 4.11 -22.81 -24.41
N ILE A 444 4.56 -21.70 -23.85
CA ILE A 444 4.71 -20.40 -24.51
C ILE A 444 6.19 -20.02 -24.48
N SER A 445 6.70 -19.55 -25.61
CA SER A 445 8.02 -18.94 -25.70
C SER A 445 7.93 -17.43 -25.45
N PHE A 446 8.88 -16.87 -24.71
CA PHE A 446 9.00 -15.45 -24.46
C PHE A 446 10.45 -14.98 -24.69
N PRO A 447 10.65 -13.72 -25.12
CA PRO A 447 11.98 -13.20 -25.39
C PRO A 447 12.77 -12.92 -24.10
N MET A 448 14.08 -13.20 -24.15
CA MET A 448 15.04 -12.93 -23.07
C MET A 448 16.23 -12.14 -23.59
N THR A 449 16.86 -11.35 -22.71
CA THR A 449 18.08 -10.59 -23.03
C THR A 449 19.19 -11.08 -22.11
N GLY A 450 19.99 -12.02 -22.60
CA GLY A 450 20.97 -12.75 -21.78
C GLY A 450 20.29 -13.47 -20.62
N SER A 451 20.63 -13.08 -19.40
CA SER A 451 20.18 -13.72 -18.16
C SER A 451 18.94 -13.05 -17.52
N THR A 452 18.42 -11.97 -18.14
CA THR A 452 17.34 -11.12 -17.61
C THR A 452 16.24 -10.81 -18.64
N LEU A 453 15.26 -9.98 -18.25
CA LEU A 453 14.13 -9.55 -19.06
C LEU A 453 14.46 -8.34 -19.95
N PRO A 454 13.86 -8.22 -21.16
CA PRO A 454 14.05 -7.06 -22.05
C PRO A 454 13.59 -5.71 -21.48
N HIS A 455 12.53 -5.68 -20.65
CA HIS A 455 12.04 -4.47 -19.98
C HIS A 455 11.15 -4.81 -18.78
N GLU A 456 10.85 -3.80 -17.95
CA GLU A 456 9.89 -3.97 -16.84
C GLU A 456 8.48 -4.24 -17.38
N THR A 457 7.77 -5.20 -16.78
CA THR A 457 6.37 -5.50 -17.08
C THR A 457 5.52 -5.67 -15.83
N VAL A 458 4.22 -5.44 -15.97
CA VAL A 458 3.25 -5.60 -14.88
C VAL A 458 2.11 -6.50 -15.33
N GLY A 459 2.24 -7.78 -14.99
CA GLY A 459 1.22 -8.77 -15.26
C GLY A 459 0.06 -8.74 -14.26
N ARG A 460 -1.16 -9.01 -14.74
CA ARG A 460 -2.40 -8.92 -13.96
C ARG A 460 -3.30 -10.11 -14.24
N ALA A 461 -3.77 -10.75 -13.17
CA ALA A 461 -4.82 -11.76 -13.26
C ALA A 461 -5.77 -11.65 -12.07
N CYS A 462 -7.06 -11.39 -12.35
CA CYS A 462 -8.05 -11.07 -11.34
C CYS A 462 -7.58 -9.95 -10.38
N ALA A 463 -7.47 -10.24 -9.09
CA ALA A 463 -6.97 -9.31 -8.08
C ALA A 463 -5.46 -9.46 -7.79
N SER A 464 -4.76 -10.34 -8.51
CA SER A 464 -3.31 -10.55 -8.40
C SER A 464 -2.58 -9.68 -9.42
N ARG A 465 -1.50 -9.03 -8.99
CA ARG A 465 -0.65 -8.19 -9.85
C ARG A 465 0.81 -8.46 -9.54
N VAL A 466 1.57 -8.87 -10.55
CA VAL A 466 3.00 -9.16 -10.43
C VAL A 466 3.78 -8.17 -11.26
N ILE A 467 4.72 -7.49 -10.63
CA ILE A 467 5.68 -6.59 -11.29
C ILE A 467 6.95 -7.41 -11.49
N LEU A 468 7.45 -7.44 -12.73
CA LEU A 468 8.70 -8.08 -13.13
C LEU A 468 9.66 -6.97 -13.57
N VAL A 469 10.78 -6.82 -12.86
CA VAL A 469 11.78 -5.78 -13.13
C VAL A 469 13.10 -6.46 -13.49
N PRO A 470 13.72 -6.13 -14.64
CA PRO A 470 15.02 -6.66 -15.00
C PRO A 470 16.10 -6.23 -13.99
N ALA A 471 17.08 -7.09 -13.81
CA ALA A 471 18.18 -6.88 -12.88
C ALA A 471 19.52 -7.06 -13.59
N SER A 472 20.57 -6.43 -13.06
CA SER A 472 21.92 -6.62 -13.58
C SER A 472 22.38 -8.07 -13.34
N PRO A 473 23.20 -8.64 -14.23
CA PRO A 473 23.74 -9.99 -14.08
C PRO A 473 24.37 -10.18 -12.69
N GLY A 474 24.07 -11.31 -12.03
CA GLY A 474 24.57 -11.65 -10.69
C GLY A 474 23.69 -11.18 -9.53
N THR A 475 22.54 -10.57 -9.80
CA THR A 475 21.56 -10.16 -8.77
C THR A 475 20.75 -11.35 -8.24
N GLY A 476 20.52 -12.36 -9.08
CA GLY A 476 19.65 -13.49 -8.77
C GLY A 476 18.15 -13.16 -8.84
N VAL A 477 17.30 -14.20 -8.73
CA VAL A 477 15.84 -14.05 -8.73
C VAL A 477 15.34 -13.68 -7.33
N VAL A 478 15.04 -12.39 -7.13
CA VAL A 478 14.43 -11.90 -5.89
C VAL A 478 12.91 -11.92 -6.02
N ALA A 479 12.32 -13.05 -5.65
CA ALA A 479 10.90 -13.30 -5.82
C ALA A 479 10.27 -14.10 -4.67
N GLY A 480 8.93 -14.02 -4.56
CA GLY A 480 8.18 -14.94 -3.70
C GLY A 480 8.16 -16.35 -4.31
N GLY A 481 8.01 -17.40 -3.50
CA GLY A 481 8.22 -18.80 -3.93
C GLY A 481 7.51 -19.22 -5.22
N THR A 482 6.24 -18.84 -5.42
CA THR A 482 5.51 -19.14 -6.68
C THR A 482 6.08 -18.41 -7.89
N VAL A 483 6.48 -17.15 -7.74
CA VAL A 483 7.05 -16.36 -8.84
C VAL A 483 8.45 -16.86 -9.16
N ARG A 484 9.24 -17.18 -8.13
CA ARG A 484 10.59 -17.73 -8.24
C ARG A 484 10.59 -19.04 -9.05
N ALA A 485 9.74 -19.99 -8.69
CA ALA A 485 9.66 -21.28 -9.39
C ALA A 485 9.31 -21.11 -10.88
N VAL A 486 8.45 -20.15 -11.24
CA VAL A 486 8.13 -19.89 -12.64
C VAL A 486 9.33 -19.30 -13.38
N LEU A 487 9.99 -18.29 -12.81
CA LEU A 487 11.13 -17.62 -13.45
C LEU A 487 12.35 -18.53 -13.59
N GLU A 488 12.61 -19.39 -12.60
CA GLU A 488 13.70 -20.38 -12.66
C GLU A 488 13.44 -21.42 -13.76
N MET A 489 12.20 -21.93 -13.89
CA MET A 489 11.83 -22.83 -15.00
C MET A 489 11.85 -22.15 -16.36
N ALA A 490 11.73 -20.82 -16.37
CA ALA A 490 11.86 -19.97 -17.55
C ALA A 490 13.31 -19.75 -17.99
N GLY A 491 14.29 -19.99 -17.10
CA GLY A 491 15.70 -19.69 -17.37
C GLY A 491 16.13 -18.29 -16.95
N ILE A 492 15.25 -17.50 -16.36
CA ILE A 492 15.57 -16.14 -15.91
C ILE A 492 16.31 -16.24 -14.59
N THR A 493 17.60 -15.86 -14.58
CA THR A 493 18.43 -15.89 -13.37
C THR A 493 18.41 -14.57 -12.62
N ASP A 494 18.22 -13.44 -13.32
CA ASP A 494 18.34 -12.10 -12.74
C ASP A 494 17.04 -11.32 -12.90
N CYS A 495 16.23 -11.24 -11.84
CA CYS A 495 14.97 -10.50 -11.88
C CYS A 495 14.53 -10.08 -10.46
N LEU A 496 14.11 -8.82 -10.32
CA LEU A 496 13.46 -8.32 -9.11
C LEU A 496 11.95 -8.36 -9.31
N THR A 497 11.20 -8.94 -8.37
CA THR A 497 9.74 -9.06 -8.54
C THR A 497 8.93 -8.67 -7.32
N LYS A 498 7.67 -8.31 -7.57
CA LYS A 498 6.71 -7.95 -6.51
C LYS A 498 5.31 -8.44 -6.83
N SER A 499 4.74 -9.30 -5.97
CA SER A 499 3.36 -9.75 -6.08
C SER A 499 2.45 -9.00 -5.11
N THR A 500 1.58 -8.16 -5.65
CA THR A 500 0.58 -7.37 -4.91
C THR A 500 -0.84 -7.90 -5.14
N GLY A 501 -1.73 -7.68 -4.19
CA GLY A 501 -3.14 -8.06 -4.29
C GLY A 501 -3.47 -9.44 -3.72
N SER A 502 -4.17 -10.28 -4.48
CA SER A 502 -4.49 -11.66 -4.08
C SER A 502 -3.24 -12.55 -4.17
N ASN A 503 -3.06 -13.40 -3.15
CA ASN A 503 -1.96 -14.37 -3.05
C ASN A 503 -2.38 -15.79 -3.51
N SER A 504 -3.44 -15.91 -4.30
CA SER A 504 -3.86 -17.21 -4.84
C SER A 504 -2.84 -17.68 -5.88
N LYS A 505 -2.21 -18.84 -5.63
CA LYS A 505 -1.10 -19.37 -6.46
C LYS A 505 -1.45 -19.41 -7.94
N ILE A 506 -2.64 -19.90 -8.31
CA ILE A 506 -3.09 -19.99 -9.70
C ILE A 506 -3.22 -18.62 -10.37
N ASN A 507 -3.71 -17.61 -9.64
CA ASN A 507 -3.83 -16.25 -10.17
C ASN A 507 -2.47 -15.57 -10.23
N THR A 508 -1.56 -15.85 -9.29
CA THR A 508 -0.19 -15.36 -9.36
C THR A 508 0.54 -15.93 -10.59
N VAL A 509 0.41 -17.23 -10.87
CA VAL A 509 0.99 -17.85 -12.08
C VAL A 509 0.40 -17.22 -13.34
N ARG A 510 -0.93 -17.11 -13.45
CA ARG A 510 -1.57 -16.42 -14.58
C ARG A 510 -1.10 -14.98 -14.77
N ALA A 511 -0.91 -14.24 -13.68
CA ALA A 511 -0.40 -12.89 -13.73
C ALA A 511 1.06 -12.85 -14.23
N ILE A 512 1.90 -13.84 -13.90
CA ILE A 512 3.27 -13.92 -14.44
C ILE A 512 3.24 -14.17 -15.94
N PHE A 513 2.45 -15.15 -16.40
CA PHE A 513 2.33 -15.45 -17.84
C PHE A 513 1.80 -14.26 -18.63
N ASP A 514 0.83 -13.51 -18.10
CA ASP A 514 0.38 -12.24 -18.68
C ASP A 514 1.54 -11.22 -18.76
N GLY A 515 2.33 -11.07 -17.69
CA GLY A 515 3.49 -10.17 -17.67
C GLY A 515 4.62 -10.57 -18.63
N LEU A 516 4.89 -11.87 -18.79
CA LEU A 516 5.91 -12.39 -19.72
C LEU A 516 5.46 -12.27 -21.18
N SER A 517 4.16 -12.45 -21.46
CA SER A 517 3.61 -12.29 -22.82
C SER A 517 3.68 -10.85 -23.36
N GLN A 518 3.90 -9.87 -22.47
CA GLN A 518 4.02 -8.46 -22.83
C GLN A 518 5.45 -8.03 -23.17
N LEU A 519 6.44 -8.92 -23.02
CA LEU A 519 7.84 -8.61 -23.31
C LEU A 519 8.06 -8.48 -24.81
N ARG A 520 8.81 -7.44 -25.19
CA ARG A 520 9.23 -7.18 -26.57
C ARG A 520 10.73 -6.88 -26.61
N THR A 521 11.42 -7.36 -27.63
CA THR A 521 12.82 -7.04 -27.83
C THR A 521 12.98 -5.67 -28.49
N ARG A 522 14.19 -5.10 -28.39
CA ARG A 522 14.55 -3.85 -29.07
C ARG A 522 14.33 -3.93 -30.58
N GLU A 523 14.76 -5.02 -31.18
CA GLU A 523 14.63 -5.30 -32.62
C GLU A 523 13.18 -5.31 -33.07
N GLN A 524 12.31 -6.03 -32.35
CA GLN A 524 10.87 -6.07 -32.63
C GLN A 524 10.23 -4.68 -32.56
N ILE A 525 10.65 -3.83 -31.62
CA ILE A 525 10.13 -2.46 -31.50
C ILE A 525 10.68 -1.56 -32.61
N ALA A 526 11.97 -1.69 -32.97
CA ALA A 526 12.61 -0.93 -34.02
C ALA A 526 11.98 -1.24 -35.39
N GLU A 527 11.78 -2.51 -35.71
CA GLU A 527 11.12 -2.96 -36.94
C GLU A 527 9.67 -2.44 -37.03
N LEU A 528 8.91 -2.54 -35.94
CA LEU A 528 7.54 -2.03 -35.89
C LEU A 528 7.47 -0.50 -36.04
N ARG A 529 8.46 0.24 -35.53
CA ARG A 529 8.51 1.71 -35.65
C ARG A 529 9.08 2.16 -36.98
N GLY A 530 9.97 1.39 -37.59
CA GLY A 530 10.74 1.80 -38.78
C GLY A 530 11.79 2.87 -38.44
N VAL A 531 12.32 2.87 -37.21
CA VAL A 531 13.29 3.84 -36.71
C VAL A 531 14.40 3.09 -35.97
N GLU A 532 15.65 3.52 -36.13
CA GLU A 532 16.77 3.00 -35.36
C GLU A 532 16.69 3.45 -33.89
N ILE A 533 16.74 2.48 -32.97
CA ILE A 533 16.64 2.72 -31.54
C ILE A 533 18.01 2.51 -30.89
N GLU A 534 18.48 3.51 -30.16
CA GLU A 534 19.71 3.46 -29.33
C GLU A 534 19.71 2.26 -28.36
N THR A 535 20.88 1.90 -27.84
CA THR A 535 21.02 0.80 -26.87
C THR A 535 20.13 1.03 -25.65
N SER A 536 19.46 -0.03 -25.21
CA SER A 536 18.59 0.08 -24.04
C SER A 536 19.43 0.25 -22.76
N ASP A 537 18.89 0.98 -21.78
CA ASP A 537 19.50 1.14 -20.45
C ASP A 537 19.86 -0.23 -19.82
N ILE A 538 19.11 -1.29 -20.17
CA ILE A 538 19.32 -2.64 -19.68
C ILE A 538 20.51 -3.30 -20.35
N GLU A 539 20.63 -3.23 -21.67
CA GLU A 539 21.81 -3.77 -22.38
C GLU A 539 23.08 -3.10 -21.88
N GLU A 540 23.04 -1.80 -21.60
CA GLU A 540 24.16 -1.07 -20.99
C GLU A 540 24.43 -1.50 -19.55
N ARG A 541 23.39 -1.76 -18.75
CA ARG A 541 23.52 -2.29 -17.38
C ARG A 541 24.00 -3.74 -17.37
N VAL A 542 23.65 -4.53 -18.36
CA VAL A 542 24.12 -5.90 -18.57
C VAL A 542 25.58 -5.86 -18.98
N LYS A 543 25.96 -5.02 -19.97
CA LYS A 543 27.36 -4.81 -20.37
C LYS A 543 28.22 -4.31 -19.21
N ARG A 544 27.74 -3.35 -18.42
CA ARG A 544 28.44 -2.88 -17.21
C ARG A 544 28.54 -3.96 -16.14
N GLY A 545 27.45 -4.70 -15.90
CA GLY A 545 27.39 -5.77 -14.91
C GLY A 545 28.29 -6.95 -15.26
N ALA A 546 28.38 -7.31 -16.54
CA ALA A 546 29.23 -8.38 -17.04
C ALA A 546 30.72 -8.15 -16.72
N ARG A 547 31.18 -6.89 -16.65
CA ARG A 547 32.57 -6.55 -16.25
C ARG A 547 32.90 -6.94 -14.80
N PHE A 548 31.89 -7.10 -13.95
CA PHE A 548 32.06 -7.46 -12.54
C PHE A 548 31.78 -8.95 -12.28
N MET A 549 31.47 -9.73 -13.32
CA MET A 549 31.30 -11.17 -13.17
C MET A 549 32.66 -11.87 -13.16
N PRO A 550 32.87 -12.86 -12.28
CA PRO A 550 34.06 -13.70 -12.37
C PRO A 550 34.06 -14.39 -13.74
N ALA A 551 35.16 -14.31 -14.48
CA ALA A 551 35.33 -15.08 -15.70
C ALA A 551 35.17 -16.56 -15.35
N GLN A 552 34.21 -17.24 -15.99
CA GLN A 552 34.08 -18.69 -15.83
C GLN A 552 35.33 -19.33 -16.43
N SER A 553 36.12 -20.03 -15.61
CA SER A 553 37.13 -20.96 -16.11
C SER A 553 36.40 -22.06 -16.89
N GLU A 554 36.68 -22.17 -18.18
CA GLU A 554 36.16 -23.24 -19.04
C GLU A 554 36.59 -24.59 -18.47
N GLY A 555 35.71 -25.26 -17.70
CA GLY A 555 36.05 -26.54 -17.09
C GLY A 555 34.93 -27.20 -16.29
N GLU A 556 34.04 -26.44 -15.65
CA GLU A 556 32.93 -27.04 -14.90
C GLU A 556 31.58 -26.52 -15.39
N LYS A 557 30.85 -27.36 -16.12
CA LYS A 557 29.41 -27.16 -16.34
C LYS A 557 28.76 -27.06 -14.95
N MET A 558 28.21 -25.89 -14.61
CA MET A 558 27.46 -25.70 -13.37
C MET A 558 26.39 -26.80 -13.26
N ALA A 559 26.56 -27.69 -12.27
CA ALA A 559 25.57 -28.71 -11.98
C ALA A 559 24.20 -28.05 -11.76
N ALA A 560 23.18 -28.56 -12.45
CA ALA A 560 21.81 -28.10 -12.26
C ALA A 560 21.46 -28.14 -10.77
N PRO A 561 20.72 -27.15 -10.22
CA PRO A 561 20.28 -27.20 -8.84
C PRO A 561 19.45 -28.46 -8.63
N VAL A 562 20.01 -29.38 -7.85
CA VAL A 562 19.35 -30.63 -7.46
C VAL A 562 18.11 -30.24 -6.64
N ASN A 563 16.94 -30.63 -7.14
CA ASN A 563 15.68 -30.53 -6.39
C ASN A 563 15.80 -31.40 -5.14
N THR A 564 16.21 -30.80 -4.02
CA THR A 564 16.19 -31.47 -2.71
C THR A 564 14.76 -31.47 -2.16
N ILE A 565 13.91 -32.28 -2.79
CA ILE A 565 12.68 -32.79 -2.19
C ILE A 565 12.72 -34.31 -2.35
N GLY A 566 13.15 -34.99 -1.30
CA GLY A 566 12.99 -36.44 -1.14
C GLY A 566 14.31 -37.18 -0.95
N GLN A 567 14.44 -37.82 0.22
CA GLN A 567 15.25 -39.00 0.54
C GLN A 567 16.74 -38.93 0.16
N ASP A 568 17.56 -38.45 1.12
CA ASP A 568 18.92 -38.93 1.44
C ASP A 568 19.71 -37.90 2.26
N ARG A 569 19.13 -37.53 3.41
CA ARG A 569 19.87 -36.90 4.51
C ARG A 569 19.52 -37.58 5.82
N VAL A 570 19.93 -38.84 5.92
CA VAL A 570 20.59 -39.28 7.15
C VAL A 570 22.03 -38.79 7.01
N THR A 571 22.37 -37.66 7.62
CA THR A 571 23.77 -37.34 7.93
C THR A 571 23.88 -36.22 8.95
N ALA A 572 24.64 -36.57 9.99
CA ALA A 572 25.60 -35.76 10.73
C ALA A 572 25.09 -34.62 11.62
N MET A 573 25.72 -34.57 12.80
CA MET A 573 25.35 -33.80 13.98
C MET A 573 24.93 -32.36 13.66
N ALA A 574 23.66 -32.07 13.93
CA ALA A 574 23.17 -30.71 14.07
C ALA A 574 24.05 -29.96 15.08
N GLY A 575 24.62 -28.82 14.65
CA GLY A 575 25.37 -27.94 15.55
C GLY A 575 24.58 -27.67 16.84
N LYS A 576 25.29 -27.61 17.96
CA LYS A 576 24.81 -27.52 19.37
C LYS A 576 23.71 -26.46 19.63
N TYR A 577 23.48 -25.54 18.69
CA TYR A 577 22.44 -24.51 18.77
C TYR A 577 21.40 -24.64 17.66
N LYS A 578 20.17 -25.01 18.02
CA LYS A 578 19.00 -24.83 17.15
C LYS A 578 18.76 -23.34 16.92
N GLN A 579 18.57 -22.94 15.66
CA GLN A 579 18.10 -21.59 15.29
C GLN A 579 16.82 -21.26 16.07
N ARG A 580 16.85 -20.15 16.82
CA ARG A 580 15.78 -19.76 17.74
C ARG A 580 14.51 -19.42 16.96
N LYS A 581 13.52 -20.33 16.93
CA LYS A 581 12.20 -20.10 16.33
C LYS A 581 11.51 -18.95 17.05
N ARG A 582 11.30 -17.83 16.34
CA ARG A 582 10.56 -16.67 16.88
C ARG A 582 9.08 -17.00 16.94
N ILE A 583 8.62 -17.56 18.05
CA ILE A 583 7.19 -17.81 18.31
C ILE A 583 6.52 -16.46 18.55
N GLY A 584 5.57 -16.10 17.69
CA GLY A 584 4.77 -14.88 17.85
C GLY A 584 3.90 -14.95 19.10
N ARG A 585 3.74 -13.82 19.80
CA ARG A 585 2.79 -13.71 20.90
C ARG A 585 1.38 -13.50 20.34
N GLY A 586 0.43 -14.33 20.77
CA GLY A 586 -0.99 -14.21 20.40
C GLY A 586 -1.68 -15.57 20.30
N VAL A 587 -3.01 -15.54 20.16
CA VAL A 587 -3.95 -16.68 20.23
C VAL A 587 -3.66 -17.83 19.23
N GLY A 588 -2.71 -17.66 18.30
CA GLY A 588 -2.21 -18.73 17.43
C GLY A 588 -1.11 -19.61 18.04
N SER A 589 -0.72 -19.40 19.31
CA SER A 589 0.42 -20.12 19.93
C SER A 589 0.03 -21.25 20.88
N GLY A 590 -1.21 -21.77 20.83
CA GLY A 590 -1.58 -23.01 21.51
C GLY A 590 -1.92 -22.94 23.01
N ASN A 591 -1.76 -21.79 23.69
CA ASN A 591 -2.17 -21.65 25.10
C ASN A 591 -3.42 -20.76 25.22
N GLY A 592 -4.57 -21.33 25.62
CA GLY A 592 -5.74 -20.57 26.10
C GLY A 592 -5.46 -19.94 27.47
N LYS A 593 -6.38 -19.28 28.21
CA LYS A 593 -7.67 -18.60 28.05
C LYS A 593 -7.62 -17.53 29.17
N THR A 594 -7.98 -16.26 28.91
CA THR A 594 -7.98 -15.07 29.82
C THR A 594 -6.63 -14.39 30.06
N SER A 595 -6.33 -13.12 29.71
CA SER A 595 -7.00 -11.81 29.58
C SER A 595 -7.07 -10.97 30.87
N GLY A 596 -6.07 -10.11 31.07
CA GLY A 596 -6.08 -9.04 32.07
C GLY A 596 -5.51 -7.73 31.52
N ARG A 597 -6.42 -6.76 31.30
CA ARG A 597 -6.26 -5.34 30.92
C ARG A 597 -5.27 -4.98 29.81
N GLY A 598 -5.84 -4.69 28.64
CA GLY A 598 -5.21 -3.93 27.56
C GLY A 598 -5.29 -4.64 26.22
N HIS A 599 -6.47 -4.66 25.59
CA HIS A 599 -6.53 -4.87 24.14
C HIS A 599 -5.87 -3.67 23.44
N LYS A 600 -4.53 -3.69 23.35
CA LYS A 600 -3.74 -2.84 22.45
C LYS A 600 -3.05 -3.73 21.43
N GLY A 601 -3.65 -3.80 20.25
CA GLY A 601 -3.10 -4.50 19.09
C GLY A 601 -4.14 -4.65 18.00
N ALA A 602 -3.86 -4.04 16.85
CA ALA A 602 -4.28 -4.28 15.45
C ALA A 602 -5.68 -4.84 15.08
N GLY A 603 -6.59 -5.11 16.01
CA GLY A 603 -7.84 -5.82 15.79
C GLY A 603 -9.03 -5.32 16.61
N ALA A 604 -8.91 -4.25 17.40
CA ALA A 604 -10.03 -3.68 18.15
C ALA A 604 -10.53 -2.37 17.51
N ARG A 605 -11.67 -2.50 16.82
CA ARG A 605 -12.59 -1.46 16.30
C ARG A 605 -12.12 -0.62 15.10
N ARG A 606 -12.87 -0.83 13.99
CA ARG A 606 -13.05 0.00 12.78
C ARG A 606 -11.80 0.49 12.03
N GLY A 607 -11.63 -0.07 10.83
CA GLY A 607 -10.94 0.60 9.73
C GLY A 607 -9.42 0.47 9.77
N TYR A 608 -8.90 -0.66 9.27
CA TYR A 608 -7.51 -0.71 8.83
C TYR A 608 -7.49 -1.18 7.37
N SER A 609 -7.20 -0.27 6.46
CA SER A 609 -6.73 -0.62 5.13
C SER A 609 -5.36 -1.26 5.30
N LYS A 610 -5.14 -2.45 4.71
CA LYS A 610 -3.77 -2.92 4.49
C LYS A 610 -2.97 -1.76 3.89
N LEU A 611 -1.94 -1.27 4.57
CA LEU A 611 -0.91 -0.48 3.91
C LEU A 611 -0.46 -1.31 2.71
N TYR A 612 -0.48 -0.71 1.51
CA TYR A 612 -0.14 -1.32 0.22
C TYR A 612 1.28 -1.94 0.16
N GLN A 613 2.03 -1.89 1.27
CA GLN A 613 3.48 -2.04 1.37
C GLN A 613 3.91 -3.24 2.25
N PHE A 614 2.97 -3.96 2.88
CA PHE A 614 3.30 -5.09 3.77
C PHE A 614 3.10 -6.44 3.07
N GLU A 615 4.20 -7.15 2.82
CA GLU A 615 4.23 -8.42 2.08
C GLU A 615 5.04 -9.49 2.80
N GLY A 616 4.36 -10.30 3.63
CA GLY A 616 4.61 -11.75 3.77
C GLY A 616 6.03 -12.28 4.03
N GLY A 617 6.99 -11.44 4.39
CA GLY A 617 8.37 -11.77 4.69
C GLY A 617 8.94 -10.78 5.71
N GLN A 618 10.08 -11.11 6.30
CA GLN A 618 10.59 -10.47 7.52
C GLN A 618 10.97 -8.97 7.37
N MET A 619 11.02 -8.41 6.14
CA MET A 619 11.20 -6.97 5.89
C MET A 619 10.24 -6.39 4.83
N PRO A 620 9.50 -5.30 5.13
CA PRO A 620 8.67 -4.55 4.17
C PRO A 620 9.47 -3.86 3.06
N PHE A 621 8.80 -3.62 1.91
CA PHE A 621 9.37 -3.09 0.66
C PHE A 621 10.20 -1.79 0.82
N PHE A 622 9.74 -0.85 1.65
CA PHE A 622 10.45 0.43 1.89
C PHE A 622 11.81 0.29 2.60
N ARG A 623 12.10 -0.88 3.20
CA ARG A 623 13.38 -1.16 3.86
C ARG A 623 14.38 -1.88 2.96
N ARG A 624 13.96 -2.34 1.78
CA ARG A 624 14.84 -3.01 0.79
C ARG A 624 15.38 -2.05 -0.26
N MET A 625 14.79 -0.86 -0.39
CA MET A 625 15.46 0.26 -1.09
C MET A 625 16.47 0.91 -0.13
N PRO A 626 17.71 1.19 -0.57
CA PRO A 626 18.64 1.99 0.23
C PRO A 626 18.02 3.35 0.50
N LYS A 627 17.85 3.69 1.78
CA LYS A 627 17.40 5.03 2.19
C LYS A 627 18.61 5.96 2.27
N PHE A 628 18.64 6.98 1.43
CA PHE A 628 19.20 8.26 1.88
C PHE A 628 18.31 8.75 3.04
N GLY A 629 18.89 8.90 4.23
CA GLY A 629 18.24 9.53 5.39
C GLY A 629 17.47 8.60 6.35
N PHE A 630 18.19 7.74 7.08
CA PHE A 630 18.00 7.56 8.54
C PHE A 630 19.21 6.77 9.08
N THR A 631 20.33 7.46 9.29
CA THR A 631 21.47 6.86 9.97
C THR A 631 21.08 6.63 11.43
N ASN A 632 21.26 5.41 11.93
CA ASN A 632 21.07 5.09 13.36
C ASN A 632 22.16 5.73 14.25
N ALA A 633 22.87 6.74 13.73
CA ALA A 633 24.01 7.40 14.34
C ALA A 633 23.63 8.02 15.69
N ASN A 634 22.45 8.66 15.78
CA ASN A 634 21.95 9.25 17.02
C ASN A 634 21.56 8.21 18.09
N PHE A 635 21.40 6.93 17.73
CA PHE A 635 21.03 5.86 18.66
C PHE A 635 22.16 4.86 18.93
N LYS A 636 23.37 5.11 18.41
CA LYS A 636 24.56 4.28 18.67
C LYS A 636 25.08 4.61 20.07
N ILE A 637 25.17 3.60 20.94
CA ILE A 637 25.88 3.73 22.22
C ILE A 637 27.36 3.89 21.87
N LYS A 638 27.93 5.04 22.23
CA LYS A 638 29.36 5.31 22.10
C LYS A 638 30.02 4.87 23.41
N PHE A 639 31.13 4.14 23.30
CA PHE A 639 31.95 3.73 24.44
C PHE A 639 33.26 4.52 24.42
N TRP A 640 33.88 4.69 25.57
CA TRP A 640 35.32 4.91 25.65
C TRP A 640 36.01 3.57 25.39
N ILE A 641 36.83 3.52 24.34
CA ILE A 641 37.48 2.29 23.89
C ILE A 641 38.94 2.38 24.33
N VAL A 642 39.36 1.43 25.15
CA VAL A 642 40.75 1.31 25.60
C VAL A 642 41.26 -0.07 25.22
N ASN A 643 42.43 -0.14 24.60
CA ASN A 643 43.10 -1.39 24.27
C ASN A 643 43.98 -1.83 25.45
N LEU A 644 44.18 -3.14 25.62
CA LEU A 644 45.12 -3.66 26.61
C LEU A 644 46.56 -3.18 26.36
N SER A 645 46.98 -2.98 25.11
CA SER A 645 48.28 -2.39 24.76
C SER A 645 48.54 -1.04 25.46
N ALA A 646 47.56 -0.12 25.38
CA ALA A 646 47.66 1.21 25.98
C ALA A 646 47.65 1.19 27.51
N ILE A 647 47.06 0.16 28.12
CA ILE A 647 47.08 -0.02 29.58
C ILE A 647 48.46 -0.52 30.02
N LEU A 648 49.09 -1.43 29.26
CA LEU A 648 50.40 -2.00 29.58
C LEU A 648 51.56 -1.02 29.40
N GLU A 649 51.47 -0.10 28.45
CA GLU A 649 52.49 0.92 28.21
C GLU A 649 52.56 1.96 29.34
N HIS A 650 51.46 2.18 30.06
CA HIS A 650 51.36 3.20 31.11
C HIS A 650 51.97 2.74 32.44
N GLU A 651 52.77 3.59 33.07
CA GLU A 651 53.58 3.24 34.24
C GLU A 651 52.75 2.76 35.45
N ASP A 652 51.59 3.37 35.68
CA ASP A 652 50.66 3.02 36.77
C ASP A 652 50.13 1.57 36.73
N PHE A 653 50.17 0.89 35.58
CA PHE A 653 49.61 -0.46 35.42
C PHE A 653 50.66 -1.53 35.07
N LYS A 654 51.95 -1.15 34.99
CA LYS A 654 53.07 -2.09 34.70
C LYS A 654 53.28 -3.15 35.78
N SER A 655 52.99 -2.83 37.04
CA SER A 655 53.11 -3.74 38.19
C SER A 655 51.82 -4.53 38.49
N GLY A 656 50.78 -4.37 37.66
CA GLY A 656 49.45 -4.95 37.88
C GLY A 656 48.59 -4.09 38.80
N GLY A 657 47.27 -4.24 38.70
CA GLY A 657 46.35 -3.40 39.45
C GLY A 657 44.89 -3.49 39.03
N THR A 658 44.06 -2.65 39.66
CA THR A 658 42.63 -2.55 39.38
C THR A 658 42.36 -1.52 38.27
N VAL A 659 41.77 -2.00 37.17
CA VAL A 659 41.44 -1.20 35.99
C VAL A 659 39.95 -0.85 36.04
N ASP A 660 39.69 0.37 36.49
CA ASP A 660 38.36 0.98 36.63
C ASP A 660 38.30 2.26 35.80
N GLN A 661 37.08 2.73 35.51
CA GLN A 661 36.92 3.99 34.77
C GLN A 661 37.60 5.18 35.44
N LYS A 662 37.64 5.23 36.78
CA LYS A 662 38.30 6.30 37.54
C LYS A 662 39.82 6.21 37.47
N SER A 663 40.41 5.01 37.53
CA SER A 663 41.86 4.85 37.40
C SER A 663 42.33 5.17 35.98
N LEU A 664 41.54 4.84 34.96
CA LEU A 664 41.83 5.20 33.57
C LEU A 664 41.68 6.70 33.25
N ILE A 665 40.81 7.43 33.97
CA ILE A 665 40.74 8.90 33.85
C ILE A 665 41.96 9.55 34.50
N LYS A 666 42.40 9.06 35.67
CA LYS A 666 43.62 9.55 36.33
C LYS A 666 44.87 9.31 35.49
N ALA A 667 44.95 8.17 34.82
CA ALA A 667 46.00 7.82 33.87
C ALA A 667 45.87 8.51 32.48
N GLY A 668 44.86 9.37 32.27
CA GLY A 668 44.67 10.09 31.02
C GLY A 668 44.24 9.23 29.80
N LEU A 669 44.04 7.93 29.97
CA LEU A 669 43.61 7.01 28.92
C LEU A 669 42.13 7.20 28.53
N VAL A 670 41.34 7.81 29.42
CA VAL A 670 39.94 8.17 29.18
C VAL A 670 39.70 9.62 29.61
N ARG A 671 38.93 10.38 28.83
CA ARG A 671 38.71 11.82 29.09
C ARG A 671 37.75 12.12 30.25
N ASP A 672 36.65 11.37 30.36
CA ASP A 672 35.57 11.64 31.32
C ASP A 672 34.65 10.44 31.58
N GLU A 673 33.67 10.61 32.48
CA GLU A 673 32.61 9.62 32.78
C GLU A 673 31.41 9.67 31.82
N SER A 674 31.46 10.46 30.73
CA SER A 674 30.29 10.70 29.85
C SER A 674 29.85 9.48 29.03
N ARG A 675 30.74 8.48 28.86
CA ARG A 675 30.49 7.27 28.07
C ARG A 675 30.86 6.02 28.88
N ASP A 676 30.15 4.93 28.59
CA ASP A 676 30.44 3.61 29.15
C ASP A 676 31.84 3.13 28.69
N LEU A 677 32.57 2.42 29.56
CA LEU A 677 33.92 1.90 29.27
C LEU A 677 33.86 0.55 28.53
N LYS A 678 34.66 0.41 27.46
CA LYS A 678 34.86 -0.85 26.74
C LYS A 678 36.35 -1.17 26.58
N ILE A 679 36.76 -2.36 27.02
CA ILE A 679 38.13 -2.86 26.86
C ILE A 679 38.23 -3.84 25.69
N LEU A 680 39.26 -3.67 24.86
CA LEU A 680 39.60 -4.51 23.70
C LEU A 680 40.89 -5.27 23.92
N GLY A 681 40.96 -6.49 23.38
CA GLY A 681 42.08 -7.42 23.59
C GLY A 681 43.21 -7.30 22.58
N ASN A 682 43.49 -6.10 22.07
CA ASN A 682 44.64 -5.89 21.19
C ASN A 682 45.90 -5.71 22.04
N LEU A 683 46.90 -6.58 21.82
CA LEU A 683 48.25 -6.50 22.37
C LEU A 683 49.20 -5.82 21.35
N PRO A 684 50.35 -5.28 21.78
CA PRO A 684 51.40 -4.80 20.86
C PRO A 684 51.95 -5.93 19.98
N ASP A 685 52.46 -5.58 18.79
CA ASP A 685 53.00 -6.56 17.84
C ASP A 685 54.15 -7.37 18.47
N GLY A 686 54.03 -8.71 18.47
CA GLY A 686 55.03 -9.65 19.01
C GLY A 686 54.74 -10.24 20.38
N MET A 687 53.59 -9.93 21.00
CA MET A 687 53.20 -10.46 22.31
C MET A 687 51.88 -11.24 22.25
N ASP A 688 51.93 -12.55 22.48
CA ASP A 688 50.76 -13.44 22.39
C ASP A 688 50.00 -13.62 23.71
N SER A 689 50.63 -13.29 24.84
CA SER A 689 50.07 -13.47 26.18
C SER A 689 50.33 -12.27 27.09
N LEU A 690 49.43 -12.08 28.07
CA LEU A 690 49.54 -11.04 29.09
C LEU A 690 50.36 -11.59 30.27
N SER A 691 51.47 -10.93 30.63
CA SER A 691 52.34 -11.36 31.75
C SER A 691 51.92 -10.79 33.12
N VAL A 692 51.05 -9.78 33.13
CA VAL A 692 50.66 -9.02 34.33
C VAL A 692 49.21 -9.30 34.71
N LYS A 693 48.97 -9.52 36.00
CA LYS A 693 47.62 -9.73 36.54
C LYS A 693 46.85 -8.40 36.62
N LEU A 694 45.72 -8.34 35.92
CA LEU A 694 44.83 -7.17 35.90
C LEU A 694 43.42 -7.53 36.39
N ASP A 695 42.90 -6.78 37.37
CA ASP A 695 41.51 -6.89 37.83
C ASP A 695 40.67 -5.78 37.17
N VAL A 696 39.79 -6.14 36.24
CA VAL A 696 39.09 -5.22 35.35
C VAL A 696 37.61 -5.06 35.71
N ASN A 697 37.17 -3.84 36.03
CA ASN A 697 35.75 -3.48 36.08
C ASN A 697 35.37 -2.55 34.91
N ALA A 698 34.66 -3.08 33.91
CA ALA A 698 34.23 -2.31 32.73
C ALA A 698 32.78 -2.61 32.33
N ASN A 699 32.12 -1.70 31.61
CA ASN A 699 30.75 -1.95 31.12
C ASN A 699 30.71 -3.02 30.02
N ARG A 700 31.80 -3.16 29.25
CA ARG A 700 31.97 -4.13 28.17
C ARG A 700 33.41 -4.62 28.06
N VAL A 701 33.60 -5.93 27.91
CA VAL A 701 34.89 -6.52 27.58
C VAL A 701 34.73 -7.42 26.35
N THR A 702 35.68 -7.42 25.42
CA THR A 702 35.68 -8.37 24.30
C THR A 702 36.05 -9.78 24.76
N ALA A 703 35.58 -10.81 24.05
CA ALA A 703 35.92 -12.19 24.37
C ALA A 703 37.44 -12.46 24.34
N SER A 704 38.17 -11.84 23.42
CA SER A 704 39.64 -11.92 23.36
C SER A 704 40.31 -11.33 24.60
N ALA A 705 39.94 -10.08 24.96
CA ALA A 705 40.45 -9.44 26.19
C ALA A 705 40.15 -10.27 27.44
N ARG A 706 38.92 -10.79 27.58
CA ARG A 706 38.53 -11.59 28.74
C ARG A 706 39.43 -12.82 28.88
N LYS A 707 39.64 -13.55 27.78
CA LYS A 707 40.51 -14.72 27.75
C LYS A 707 41.94 -14.37 28.16
N LEU A 708 42.53 -13.31 27.58
CA LEU A 708 43.89 -12.88 27.90
C LEU A 708 44.08 -12.44 29.36
N ILE A 709 43.07 -11.78 29.94
CA ILE A 709 43.10 -11.35 31.35
C ILE A 709 42.95 -12.55 32.30
N GLU A 710 42.03 -13.47 31.99
CA GLU A 710 41.80 -14.69 32.78
C GLU A 710 43.01 -15.64 32.71
N ASP A 711 43.63 -15.80 31.53
CA ASP A 711 44.84 -16.62 31.32
C ASP A 711 46.05 -16.07 32.12
N ALA A 712 46.11 -14.75 32.35
CA ALA A 712 47.10 -14.08 33.21
C ALA A 712 46.73 -14.09 34.71
N GLY A 713 45.64 -14.77 35.10
CA GLY A 713 45.17 -14.88 36.49
C GLY A 713 44.42 -13.66 37.04
N GLY A 714 43.98 -12.74 36.16
CA GLY A 714 43.19 -11.55 36.50
C GLY A 714 41.68 -11.80 36.55
N LYS A 715 40.92 -10.92 37.23
CA LYS A 715 39.45 -11.02 37.32
C LYS A 715 38.76 -10.02 36.40
N VAL A 716 37.72 -10.45 35.67
CA VAL A 716 36.91 -9.58 34.81
C VAL A 716 35.47 -9.46 35.35
N ASN A 717 35.05 -8.24 35.63
CA ASN A 717 33.70 -7.92 36.09
C ASN A 717 33.00 -7.00 35.08
N GLU A 718 32.00 -7.52 34.35
CA GLU A 718 31.21 -6.73 33.41
C GLU A 718 30.00 -6.07 34.09
N LEU A 719 30.08 -4.75 34.32
CA LEU A 719 29.00 -3.95 34.90
C LEU A 719 27.75 -3.83 34.00
N GLY A 720 27.90 -4.15 32.70
CA GLY A 720 26.85 -4.06 31.70
C GLY A 720 26.45 -2.62 31.33
N THR A 721 25.69 -2.48 30.24
CA THR A 721 25.16 -1.18 29.81
C THR A 721 23.84 -0.86 30.51
N ARG A 722 23.40 0.41 30.48
CA ARG A 722 22.04 0.80 30.92
C ARG A 722 20.94 -0.09 30.32
N ARG A 723 21.13 -0.54 29.07
CA ARG A 723 20.19 -1.43 28.37
C ARG A 723 20.18 -2.86 28.93
N ASP A 724 21.33 -3.37 29.36
CA ASP A 724 21.43 -4.69 29.98
C ASP A 724 20.78 -4.67 31.37
N ARG A 725 21.00 -3.60 32.15
CA ARG A 725 20.32 -3.38 33.45
C ARG A 725 18.80 -3.33 33.31
N ILE A 726 18.28 -2.59 32.33
CA ILE A 726 16.83 -2.53 32.04
C ILE A 726 16.26 -3.91 31.66
N ARG A 727 17.09 -4.79 31.07
CA ARG A 727 16.69 -6.12 30.62
C ARG A 727 16.94 -7.22 31.66
N GLY A 728 17.53 -6.89 32.81
CA GLY A 728 17.91 -7.85 33.83
C GLY A 728 18.92 -8.88 33.34
N ILE A 729 19.82 -8.48 32.43
CA ILE A 729 20.89 -9.35 31.93
C ILE A 729 22.09 -9.14 32.85
N ASP A 730 22.43 -10.17 33.61
CA ASP A 730 23.70 -10.26 34.32
C ASP A 730 24.70 -10.97 33.40
N ARG A 731 25.82 -10.30 33.14
CA ARG A 731 26.84 -10.75 32.18
C ARG A 731 28.00 -11.50 32.80
N ASN A 732 28.05 -11.53 34.12
CA ASN A 732 28.99 -12.35 34.87
C ASN A 732 28.39 -13.73 35.14
N SER A 733 27.07 -13.82 35.29
CA SER A 733 26.37 -15.11 35.28
C SER A 733 26.38 -15.68 33.85
N GLY A 734 26.92 -16.89 33.63
CA GLY A 734 27.02 -17.52 32.31
C GLY A 734 25.69 -17.63 31.51
N ASP A 735 24.55 -17.32 32.12
CA ASP A 735 23.25 -17.16 31.48
C ASP A 735 22.92 -15.69 31.13
N ASN A 736 23.25 -15.30 29.90
CA ASN A 736 23.01 -13.96 29.34
C ASN A 736 21.56 -13.72 28.86
N THR A 737 20.59 -14.53 29.29
CA THR A 737 19.21 -14.37 28.83
C THR A 737 18.50 -13.18 29.51
N PRO A 738 17.66 -12.41 28.80
CA PRO A 738 16.92 -11.30 29.40
C PRO A 738 15.89 -11.82 30.40
N LYS A 739 16.21 -11.70 31.70
CA LYS A 739 15.26 -11.96 32.78
C LYS A 739 14.29 -10.78 32.83
N ASN A 740 13.17 -10.88 32.10
CA ASN A 740 12.11 -9.85 32.08
C ASN A 740 11.56 -9.62 33.51
N LEU A 741 12.24 -8.78 34.29
CA LEU A 741 11.95 -8.48 35.69
C LEU A 741 10.75 -7.55 35.90
N THR A 742 9.96 -7.28 34.85
CA THR A 742 8.93 -6.23 34.90
C THR A 742 7.50 -6.71 35.14
N LYS A 743 7.23 -7.95 35.62
CA LYS A 743 5.84 -8.28 36.04
C LYS A 743 5.58 -9.40 37.05
N LYS A 744 6.56 -10.23 37.49
CA LYS A 744 6.28 -11.33 38.44
C LYS A 744 7.02 -11.26 39.79
N LEU A 745 8.25 -10.76 39.84
CA LEU A 745 9.02 -10.75 41.11
C LEU A 745 8.51 -9.74 42.16
N LYS A 746 8.08 -8.54 41.77
CA LYS A 746 7.55 -7.55 42.72
C LYS A 746 6.22 -7.92 43.39
N LYS A 747 5.45 -8.87 42.84
CA LYS A 747 4.15 -9.24 43.41
C LYS A 747 4.29 -10.31 44.49
N GLN A 748 5.12 -11.33 44.26
CA GLN A 748 5.38 -12.36 45.26
C GLN A 748 6.12 -11.81 46.48
N GLU A 749 7.09 -10.91 46.28
CA GLU A 749 7.81 -10.31 47.40
C GLU A 749 6.94 -9.35 48.23
N TRP A 750 6.01 -8.62 47.59
CA TRP A 750 5.02 -7.79 48.31
C TRP A 750 3.99 -8.65 49.05
N HIS A 751 3.51 -9.75 48.45
CA HIS A 751 2.62 -10.67 49.15
C HIS A 751 3.33 -11.33 50.33
N ARG A 752 4.57 -11.79 50.16
CA ARG A 752 5.38 -12.35 51.26
C ARG A 752 5.60 -11.31 52.38
N LYS A 753 6.03 -10.09 52.05
CA LYS A 753 6.22 -9.01 53.04
C LYS A 753 4.91 -8.57 53.71
N ARG A 754 3.80 -8.58 52.99
CA ARG A 754 2.47 -8.29 53.55
C ARG A 754 2.02 -9.40 54.48
N ASP A 755 2.20 -10.66 54.10
CA ASP A 755 1.76 -11.81 54.89
C ASP A 755 2.67 -11.97 56.14
N GLU A 756 3.98 -11.69 56.03
CA GLU A 756 4.93 -11.56 57.15
C GLU A 756 4.64 -10.36 58.07
N ALA A 757 4.14 -9.24 57.53
CA ALA A 757 3.73 -8.08 58.33
C ALA A 757 2.38 -8.31 59.02
N PHE A 758 1.45 -9.01 58.35
CA PHE A 758 0.16 -9.41 58.91
C PHE A 758 0.34 -10.42 60.06
N ALA A 759 1.28 -11.35 59.92
CA ALA A 759 1.66 -12.27 60.99
C ALA A 759 2.30 -11.56 62.21
N ARG A 760 2.85 -10.34 62.02
CA ARG A 760 3.44 -9.50 63.07
C ARG A 760 2.52 -8.36 63.55
N GLY A 761 1.30 -8.26 63.02
CA GLY A 761 0.33 -7.22 63.40
C GLY A 761 0.61 -5.82 62.82
N GLU A 762 1.48 -5.68 61.83
CA GLU A 762 1.90 -4.38 61.26
C GLU A 762 1.15 -4.04 59.96
N VAL A 763 0.78 -2.76 59.77
CA VAL A 763 0.12 -2.27 58.54
C VAL A 763 1.11 -1.55 57.61
N LEU A 764 1.48 -2.22 56.50
CA LEU A 764 2.33 -1.63 55.46
C LEU A 764 1.53 -0.68 54.54
N LYS A 765 1.82 0.63 54.60
CA LYS A 765 1.32 1.61 53.62
C LYS A 765 2.14 1.58 52.32
N LYS A 766 1.43 1.64 51.19
CA LYS A 766 1.99 1.57 49.83
C LYS A 766 2.49 2.95 49.41
N LYS A 767 3.78 3.12 49.13
CA LYS A 767 4.30 4.30 48.40
C LYS A 767 4.06 4.13 46.90
#